data_AF-A0A2L2NJL8-F1
#
_entry.id   AF-A0A2L2NJL8-F1
#
_cell.length_a   1.000
_cell.length_b   1.000
_cell.length_c   1.000
_cell.angle_alpha   90.00
_cell.angle_beta   90.00
_cell.angle_gamma   90.00
#
_symmetry.space_group_name_H-M   'P 1'
#
loop_
_entity.id
_entity.type
_entity.pdbx_description
1 polymer ?
#
loop_
_entity_poly.entity_id
_entity_poly.type
_entity_poly.pdbx_seq_one_letter_code
_entity_poly.pdbx_strand_id
1 'polypeptide(L)'
;MAVRSTAAPPTPWSRNLAEPKVHETAFVHSFSNVIGDVRIGANVIVAPGTTIRADEGTPFYLGENTNIQDGVVIHGLEQGRVIGDDQNKYSVWIGKNTCITHMALIHGPAYVGDNSFIGFRSTVFNARVGAGCIVMMHALIQDVEIPSGKYVPSGAIITSQQQADRLPDVQDQDKEFAHHVVGINQALRAGYLCAADSKCIAPIRDENAKSYTGNGITVLELERSSEVSSNSLGGETIDQLRYLLGQGYKIGTEHVDQRRFRTGSWTSCQPIEPRSLNEAIAALESCLQEHSGEYVRLFGIDKGRRRVLEAIIQRPDDDAKPATSFKAPASRGNSSYSSYSSSNGNGNSSSSGQVNGETLEQIRQLLAGGYKIGMEHVDERRFRTGSWTSCKPIEATSTNQVISALEECIASHQGEYVRLIGIDTKAKRRVLETIIQRPNGQVASSGGHKSFTSSAAPSVGTASSNRLSSEVVDQLRHLLAGGSKISLEHVDERRFRTGSWTSTGQIQASSEREAIAAIEAHLGEYEGEYVRLIGIDPKAKRRVLETIIQRPNDQVASSGTQKSFTSSAYSTTAIATATSTRLSSEVVDQLRQLLASGSKISIEHVDQRRFRTGSWTSTGQIQASSEREAIAAVERQLGEYQGEYVRLIGVDPKAKRRLLETIIQRP
;
A
#
# COMPACT_ATOMS: atom_id res chain seq x y z
N MET A 1 -0.30 -25.95 29.81
CA MET A 1 -0.89 -24.72 29.23
C MET A 1 -2.35 -24.68 29.61
N ALA A 2 -2.80 -23.69 30.39
CA ALA A 2 -4.20 -23.56 30.74
C ALA A 2 -4.97 -23.03 29.52
N VAL A 3 -5.69 -23.91 28.83
CA VAL A 3 -6.71 -23.50 27.88
C VAL A 3 -7.74 -22.69 28.68
N ARG A 4 -8.10 -21.49 28.22
CA ARG A 4 -9.29 -20.79 28.73
C ARG A 4 -10.51 -21.50 28.18
N SER A 5 -10.79 -22.66 28.76
CA SER A 5 -11.99 -23.44 28.55
C SER A 5 -13.00 -22.99 29.58
N THR A 6 -14.14 -22.49 29.13
CA THR A 6 -15.21 -22.05 30.02
C THR A 6 -16.52 -22.72 29.63
N ALA A 7 -17.29 -23.09 30.65
CA ALA A 7 -18.66 -23.56 30.45
C ALA A 7 -19.50 -22.51 29.71
N ALA A 8 -20.49 -22.95 28.95
CA ALA A 8 -21.53 -22.06 28.45
C ALA A 8 -22.24 -21.36 29.64
N PRO A 9 -22.52 -20.05 29.55
CA PRO A 9 -23.25 -19.35 30.61
C PRO A 9 -24.71 -19.85 30.71
N PRO A 10 -25.35 -19.73 31.88
CA PRO A 10 -26.77 -20.02 32.00
C PRO A 10 -27.60 -18.96 31.26
N THR A 11 -28.49 -19.41 30.37
CA THR A 11 -29.39 -18.57 29.57
C THR A 11 -30.83 -19.14 29.59
N PRO A 12 -31.85 -18.41 29.10
CA PRO A 12 -33.19 -18.96 28.95
C PRO A 12 -33.25 -20.22 28.05
N TRP A 13 -32.37 -20.31 27.04
CA TRP A 13 -32.31 -21.42 26.08
C TRP A 13 -31.35 -22.55 26.46
N SER A 14 -30.42 -22.34 27.42
CA SER A 14 -29.51 -23.38 27.89
C SER A 14 -29.15 -23.24 29.37
N ARG A 15 -29.33 -24.33 30.14
CA ARG A 15 -28.97 -24.42 31.57
C ARG A 15 -27.98 -25.54 31.88
N ASN A 16 -27.46 -26.22 30.87
CA ASN A 16 -26.64 -27.42 31.04
C ASN A 16 -25.16 -27.13 31.37
N LEU A 17 -24.73 -25.86 31.29
CA LEU A 17 -23.37 -25.41 31.60
C LEU A 17 -22.30 -26.26 30.90
N ALA A 18 -22.55 -26.67 29.65
CA ALA A 18 -21.67 -27.58 28.93
C ALA A 18 -20.27 -26.99 28.75
N GLU A 19 -19.25 -27.84 28.92
CA GLU A 19 -17.84 -27.49 28.73
C GLU A 19 -17.27 -28.12 27.44
N PRO A 20 -16.23 -27.50 26.86
CA PRO A 20 -15.54 -28.05 25.69
C PRO A 20 -14.98 -29.45 25.95
N LYS A 21 -15.19 -30.36 24.99
CA LYS A 21 -14.62 -31.71 24.98
C LYS A 21 -13.47 -31.75 23.99
N VAL A 22 -12.24 -31.74 24.48
CA VAL A 22 -11.01 -31.68 23.67
C VAL A 22 -10.29 -33.02 23.70
N HIS A 23 -10.02 -33.59 22.53
CA HIS A 23 -9.25 -34.83 22.42
C HIS A 23 -7.80 -34.63 22.90
N GLU A 24 -7.21 -35.62 23.57
CA GLU A 24 -5.88 -35.52 24.21
C GLU A 24 -4.73 -35.19 23.24
N THR A 25 -4.86 -35.62 21.99
CA THR A 25 -3.88 -35.35 20.93
C THR A 25 -4.03 -33.97 20.29
N ALA A 26 -5.12 -33.26 20.55
CA ALA A 26 -5.35 -31.94 19.98
C ALA A 26 -4.45 -30.91 20.68
N PHE A 27 -4.08 -29.86 19.96
CA PHE A 27 -3.38 -28.71 20.54
C PHE A 27 -4.27 -27.48 20.47
N VAL A 28 -4.54 -26.87 21.62
CA VAL A 28 -5.27 -25.61 21.71
C VAL A 28 -4.34 -24.55 22.28
N HIS A 29 -4.04 -23.53 21.48
CA HIS A 29 -3.13 -22.46 21.90
C HIS A 29 -3.71 -21.68 23.10
N SER A 30 -2.86 -21.29 24.04
CA SER A 30 -3.28 -20.63 25.29
C SER A 30 -3.96 -19.27 25.05
N PHE A 31 -3.56 -18.55 24.00
CA PHE A 31 -4.20 -17.32 23.54
C PHE A 31 -5.41 -17.60 22.62
N SER A 32 -6.26 -18.56 22.97
CA SER A 32 -7.55 -18.81 22.30
C SER A 32 -8.67 -18.91 23.33
N ASN A 33 -9.91 -18.80 22.88
CA ASN A 33 -11.09 -18.83 23.75
C ASN A 33 -12.09 -19.86 23.23
N VAL A 34 -12.39 -20.90 24.04
CA VAL A 34 -13.30 -21.99 23.66
C VAL A 34 -14.37 -22.12 24.74
N ILE A 35 -15.64 -21.94 24.36
CA ILE A 35 -16.79 -21.83 25.28
C ILE A 35 -17.92 -22.76 24.85
N GLY A 36 -18.51 -23.50 25.78
CA GLY A 36 -19.75 -24.28 25.57
C GLY A 36 -19.54 -25.71 25.07
N ASP A 37 -20.60 -26.37 24.54
CA ASP A 37 -20.53 -27.73 23.96
C ASP A 37 -19.82 -27.69 22.60
N VAL A 38 -18.49 -27.62 22.67
CA VAL A 38 -17.55 -27.66 21.55
C VAL A 38 -16.80 -28.98 21.60
N ARG A 39 -16.91 -29.79 20.55
CA ARG A 39 -16.27 -31.11 20.46
C ARG A 39 -15.10 -31.01 19.50
N ILE A 40 -13.88 -31.08 20.04
CA ILE A 40 -12.63 -30.96 19.29
C ILE A 40 -12.02 -32.35 19.12
N GLY A 41 -11.97 -32.83 17.87
CA GLY A 41 -11.48 -34.16 17.51
C GLY A 41 -9.97 -34.36 17.63
N ALA A 42 -9.52 -35.58 17.32
CA ALA A 42 -8.12 -35.95 17.37
C ALA A 42 -7.27 -35.11 16.40
N ASN A 43 -6.02 -34.86 16.79
CA ASN A 43 -5.03 -34.13 16.00
C ASN A 43 -5.46 -32.74 15.50
N VAL A 44 -6.49 -32.13 16.10
CA VAL A 44 -6.89 -30.75 15.77
C VAL A 44 -5.86 -29.77 16.32
N ILE A 45 -5.59 -28.71 15.57
CA ILE A 45 -4.81 -27.56 16.04
C ILE A 45 -5.68 -26.30 16.04
N VAL A 46 -5.73 -25.62 17.18
CA VAL A 46 -6.41 -24.32 17.35
C VAL A 46 -5.35 -23.26 17.64
N ALA A 47 -5.25 -22.29 16.74
CA ALA A 47 -4.20 -21.27 16.72
C ALA A 47 -4.56 -20.03 17.59
N PRO A 48 -3.59 -19.12 17.84
CA PRO A 48 -3.81 -17.89 18.62
C PRO A 48 -4.93 -16.98 18.08
N GLY A 49 -5.56 -16.22 18.97
CA GLY A 49 -6.63 -15.28 18.64
C GLY A 49 -7.97 -15.92 18.26
N THR A 50 -8.05 -17.24 18.16
CA THR A 50 -9.28 -17.96 17.79
C THR A 50 -10.34 -17.84 18.89
N THR A 51 -11.59 -17.62 18.49
CA THR A 51 -12.77 -17.67 19.38
C THR A 51 -13.79 -18.68 18.87
N ILE A 52 -14.06 -19.71 19.66
CA ILE A 52 -15.06 -20.75 19.38
C ILE A 52 -16.08 -20.72 20.50
N ARG A 53 -17.30 -20.25 20.21
CA ARG A 53 -18.29 -19.93 21.25
C ARG A 53 -19.65 -20.56 20.94
N ALA A 54 -19.96 -21.65 21.63
CA ALA A 54 -21.20 -22.42 21.51
C ALA A 54 -22.16 -22.14 22.68
N ASP A 55 -22.47 -20.86 22.91
CA ASP A 55 -23.33 -20.38 24.00
C ASP A 55 -24.77 -20.04 23.56
N GLU A 56 -24.97 -19.81 22.26
CA GLU A 56 -26.27 -19.56 21.64
C GLU A 56 -26.69 -20.77 20.78
N GLY A 57 -26.18 -20.85 19.55
CA GLY A 57 -26.23 -22.07 18.76
C GLY A 57 -25.28 -23.13 19.32
N THR A 58 -25.78 -24.35 19.51
CA THR A 58 -25.03 -25.47 20.12
C THR A 58 -25.62 -26.81 19.67
N PRO A 59 -24.82 -27.92 19.55
CA PRO A 59 -23.37 -28.03 19.74
C PRO A 59 -22.54 -27.71 18.49
N PHE A 60 -21.22 -27.55 18.67
CA PHE A 60 -20.24 -27.44 17.58
C PHE A 60 -19.34 -28.69 17.52
N TYR A 61 -19.01 -29.14 16.31
CA TYR A 61 -18.09 -30.26 16.08
C TYR A 61 -16.94 -29.88 15.14
N LEU A 62 -15.71 -30.20 15.55
CA LEU A 62 -14.49 -30.06 14.75
C LEU A 62 -13.86 -31.45 14.55
N GLY A 63 -13.89 -31.93 13.30
CA GLY A 63 -13.40 -33.25 12.91
C GLY A 63 -11.89 -33.42 13.05
N GLU A 64 -11.44 -34.68 12.96
CA GLU A 64 -10.03 -35.02 13.14
C GLU A 64 -9.10 -34.38 12.11
N ASN A 65 -7.85 -34.13 12.50
CA ASN A 65 -6.79 -33.53 11.68
C ASN A 65 -7.10 -32.11 11.13
N THR A 66 -8.22 -31.51 11.52
CA THR A 66 -8.62 -30.17 11.11
C THR A 66 -7.77 -29.10 11.80
N ASN A 67 -7.52 -27.99 11.10
CA ASN A 67 -6.81 -26.84 11.66
C ASN A 67 -7.73 -25.62 11.69
N ILE A 68 -7.76 -24.95 12.84
CA ILE A 68 -8.45 -23.68 13.08
C ILE A 68 -7.38 -22.62 13.30
N GLN A 69 -7.15 -21.80 12.28
CA GLN A 69 -6.01 -20.88 12.25
C GLN A 69 -6.31 -19.54 12.91
N ASP A 70 -5.31 -18.66 12.91
CA ASP A 70 -5.29 -17.46 13.73
C ASP A 70 -6.51 -16.56 13.53
N GLY A 71 -7.11 -16.13 14.64
CA GLY A 71 -8.22 -15.17 14.62
C GLY A 71 -9.52 -15.70 14.00
N VAL A 72 -9.65 -17.01 13.76
CA VAL A 72 -10.91 -17.60 13.30
C VAL A 72 -12.00 -17.41 14.36
N VAL A 73 -13.21 -17.11 13.89
CA VAL A 73 -14.40 -17.02 14.74
C VAL A 73 -15.38 -18.11 14.35
N ILE A 74 -15.84 -18.88 15.34
CA ILE A 74 -16.90 -19.87 15.17
C ILE A 74 -18.02 -19.56 16.17
N HIS A 75 -19.20 -19.26 15.65
CA HIS A 75 -20.40 -18.95 16.42
C HIS A 75 -21.64 -19.55 15.74
N GLY A 76 -22.83 -19.37 16.30
CA GLY A 76 -24.05 -19.93 15.72
C GLY A 76 -25.30 -19.32 16.31
N LEU A 77 -26.32 -19.18 15.47
CA LEU A 77 -27.64 -18.70 15.88
C LEU A 77 -28.34 -19.71 16.80
N GLU A 78 -29.19 -19.20 17.69
CA GLU A 78 -29.98 -20.01 18.63
C GLU A 78 -30.77 -21.11 17.90
N GLN A 79 -31.39 -20.74 16.77
CA GLN A 79 -32.22 -21.60 15.93
C GLN A 79 -31.49 -22.01 14.64
N GLY A 80 -31.93 -23.13 14.07
CA GLY A 80 -31.32 -23.71 12.87
C GLY A 80 -30.21 -24.70 13.22
N ARG A 81 -30.25 -25.88 12.61
CA ARG A 81 -29.25 -26.94 12.82
C ARG A 81 -28.96 -27.64 11.50
N VAL A 82 -27.72 -28.07 11.33
CA VAL A 82 -27.30 -29.00 10.29
C VAL A 82 -27.25 -30.42 10.84
N ILE A 83 -27.32 -31.41 9.95
CA ILE A 83 -27.08 -32.82 10.30
C ILE A 83 -25.62 -33.13 10.04
N GLY A 84 -24.91 -33.52 11.10
CA GLY A 84 -23.54 -34.02 11.01
C GLY A 84 -23.48 -35.40 10.38
N ASP A 85 -22.28 -35.85 10.02
CA ASP A 85 -22.12 -37.16 9.37
C ASP A 85 -22.44 -38.31 10.34
N ASP A 86 -22.34 -38.05 11.65
CA ASP A 86 -22.79 -38.92 12.73
C ASP A 86 -24.32 -38.97 12.92
N GLN A 87 -25.07 -38.35 12.01
CA GLN A 87 -26.54 -38.22 12.02
C GLN A 87 -27.12 -37.41 13.20
N ASN A 88 -26.30 -36.70 13.97
CA ASN A 88 -26.76 -35.81 15.03
C ASN A 88 -26.93 -34.37 14.54
N LYS A 89 -27.68 -33.57 15.30
CA LYS A 89 -27.92 -32.14 15.02
C LYS A 89 -26.79 -31.28 15.58
N TYR A 90 -26.27 -30.37 14.78
CA TYR A 90 -25.22 -29.41 15.15
C TYR A 90 -25.61 -28.00 14.72
N SER A 91 -25.15 -27.00 15.47
CA SER A 91 -25.16 -25.62 14.97
C SER A 91 -24.02 -25.39 14.00
N VAL A 92 -22.85 -25.97 14.26
CA VAL A 92 -21.70 -25.95 13.34
C VAL A 92 -21.11 -27.35 13.26
N TRP A 93 -21.00 -27.87 12.04
CA TRP A 93 -20.25 -29.09 11.72
C TRP A 93 -19.07 -28.76 10.83
N ILE A 94 -17.86 -29.06 11.28
CA ILE A 94 -16.65 -29.01 10.46
C ILE A 94 -16.08 -30.42 10.40
N GLY A 95 -15.97 -30.96 9.19
CA GLY A 95 -15.49 -32.30 8.91
C GLY A 95 -13.99 -32.50 9.18
N LYS A 96 -13.50 -33.65 8.74
CA LYS A 96 -12.13 -34.12 8.92
C LYS A 96 -11.18 -33.54 7.87
N ASN A 97 -9.91 -33.41 8.23
CA ASN A 97 -8.85 -32.92 7.33
C ASN A 97 -9.20 -31.56 6.70
N THR A 98 -9.95 -30.72 7.41
CA THR A 98 -10.44 -29.44 6.90
C THR A 98 -9.53 -28.30 7.39
N CYS A 99 -9.32 -27.30 6.54
CA CYS A 99 -8.53 -26.11 6.86
C CYS A 99 -9.46 -24.92 7.02
N ILE A 100 -9.65 -24.43 8.25
CA ILE A 100 -10.33 -23.16 8.52
C ILE A 100 -9.25 -22.12 8.75
N THR A 101 -8.95 -21.35 7.69
CA THR A 101 -7.72 -20.55 7.65
C THR A 101 -7.89 -19.15 8.24
N HIS A 102 -6.77 -18.40 8.34
CA HIS A 102 -6.67 -17.16 9.11
C HIS A 102 -7.88 -16.21 8.92
N MET A 103 -8.46 -15.79 10.04
CA MET A 103 -9.57 -14.84 10.14
C MET A 103 -10.86 -15.26 9.40
N ALA A 104 -11.03 -16.53 9.06
CA ALA A 104 -12.31 -17.02 8.54
C ALA A 104 -13.41 -16.96 9.61
N LEU A 105 -14.66 -16.80 9.16
CA LEU A 105 -15.85 -16.83 10.00
C LEU A 105 -16.73 -18.01 9.60
N ILE A 106 -16.96 -18.93 10.53
CA ILE A 106 -17.94 -20.01 10.37
C ILE A 106 -19.11 -19.74 11.33
N HIS A 107 -20.28 -19.45 10.78
CA HIS A 107 -21.44 -19.06 11.57
C HIS A 107 -22.62 -20.02 11.33
N GLY A 108 -23.06 -20.69 12.40
CA GLY A 108 -24.17 -21.65 12.38
C GLY A 108 -25.52 -21.02 12.01
N PRO A 109 -26.43 -21.77 11.36
CA PRO A 109 -26.31 -23.19 11.00
C PRO A 109 -25.36 -23.40 9.80
N ALA A 110 -24.27 -24.15 10.00
CA ALA A 110 -23.24 -24.31 8.98
C ALA A 110 -22.67 -25.73 8.98
N TYR A 111 -22.49 -26.29 7.78
CA TYR A 111 -21.82 -27.56 7.56
C TYR A 111 -20.65 -27.33 6.60
N VAL A 112 -19.45 -27.78 6.97
CA VAL A 112 -18.27 -27.81 6.10
C VAL A 112 -17.78 -29.26 6.05
N GLY A 113 -17.84 -29.87 4.87
CA GLY A 113 -17.49 -31.27 4.67
C GLY A 113 -15.99 -31.57 4.74
N ASP A 114 -15.67 -32.85 4.80
CA ASP A 114 -14.29 -33.35 4.87
C ASP A 114 -13.39 -32.83 3.75
N ASN A 115 -12.09 -32.71 4.03
CA ASN A 115 -11.04 -32.30 3.08
C ASN A 115 -11.30 -30.94 2.43
N SER A 116 -12.07 -30.07 3.09
CA SER A 116 -12.37 -28.73 2.58
C SER A 116 -11.31 -27.72 2.98
N PHE A 117 -11.12 -26.70 2.15
CA PHE A 117 -10.27 -25.55 2.45
C PHE A 117 -11.12 -24.29 2.48
N ILE A 118 -11.19 -23.62 3.63
CA ILE A 118 -11.86 -22.31 3.79
C ILE A 118 -10.79 -21.23 3.92
N GLY A 119 -10.62 -20.47 2.85
CA GLY A 119 -9.55 -19.47 2.66
C GLY A 119 -9.64 -18.23 3.56
N PHE A 120 -8.58 -17.43 3.50
CA PHE A 120 -8.37 -16.32 4.44
C PHE A 120 -9.53 -15.33 4.41
N ARG A 121 -10.00 -14.91 5.59
CA ARG A 121 -11.13 -13.96 5.73
C ARG A 121 -12.39 -14.34 4.95
N SER A 122 -12.59 -15.63 4.67
CA SER A 122 -13.83 -16.11 4.05
C SER A 122 -14.89 -16.41 5.10
N THR A 123 -16.15 -16.25 4.73
CA THR A 123 -17.31 -16.41 5.61
C THR A 123 -18.23 -17.51 5.08
N VAL A 124 -18.62 -18.44 5.96
CA VAL A 124 -19.67 -19.43 5.71
C VAL A 124 -20.77 -19.22 6.74
N PHE A 125 -21.97 -18.85 6.29
CA PHE A 125 -23.10 -18.56 7.17
C PHE A 125 -24.42 -19.11 6.60
N ASN A 126 -25.22 -19.81 7.43
CA ASN A 126 -26.48 -20.42 7.00
C ASN A 126 -26.32 -21.24 5.70
N ALA A 127 -25.27 -22.05 5.63
CA ALA A 127 -24.83 -22.66 4.39
C ALA A 127 -24.22 -24.07 4.61
N ARG A 128 -24.29 -24.90 3.57
CA ARG A 128 -23.61 -26.20 3.51
C ARG A 128 -22.52 -26.15 2.45
N VAL A 129 -21.29 -26.42 2.84
CA VAL A 129 -20.16 -26.62 1.92
C VAL A 129 -19.86 -28.11 1.86
N GLY A 130 -20.02 -28.71 0.67
CA GLY A 130 -19.75 -30.13 0.44
C GLY A 130 -18.30 -30.53 0.69
N ALA A 131 -18.03 -31.84 0.66
CA ALA A 131 -16.68 -32.36 0.89
C ALA A 131 -15.73 -32.02 -0.26
N GLY A 132 -14.45 -31.82 0.05
CA GLY A 132 -13.40 -31.54 -0.94
C GLY A 132 -13.54 -30.19 -1.65
N CYS A 133 -14.29 -29.25 -1.08
CA CYS A 133 -14.44 -27.91 -1.65
C CYS A 133 -13.24 -27.03 -1.33
N ILE A 134 -12.84 -26.21 -2.29
CA ILE A 134 -11.74 -25.26 -2.14
C ILE A 134 -12.30 -23.85 -2.26
N VAL A 135 -12.46 -23.20 -1.11
CA VAL A 135 -12.93 -21.81 -1.01
C VAL A 135 -11.73 -20.92 -0.84
N MET A 136 -11.49 -20.05 -1.82
CA MET A 136 -10.35 -19.14 -1.79
C MET A 136 -10.62 -17.92 -0.91
N MET A 137 -9.73 -16.94 -0.95
CA MET A 137 -9.69 -15.85 0.02
C MET A 137 -10.84 -14.86 -0.17
N HIS A 138 -11.31 -14.27 0.93
CA HIS A 138 -12.31 -13.19 0.95
C HIS A 138 -13.64 -13.57 0.29
N ALA A 139 -14.01 -14.84 0.29
CA ALA A 139 -15.29 -15.30 -0.24
C ALA A 139 -16.40 -15.21 0.82
N LEU A 140 -17.61 -14.86 0.41
CA LEU A 140 -18.82 -14.97 1.22
C LEU A 140 -19.71 -16.07 0.64
N ILE A 141 -20.03 -17.08 1.46
CA ILE A 141 -20.97 -18.15 1.15
C ILE A 141 -22.10 -18.05 2.15
N GLN A 142 -23.30 -17.74 1.66
CA GLN A 142 -24.45 -17.51 2.53
C GLN A 142 -25.74 -18.02 1.90
N ASP A 143 -26.61 -18.65 2.70
CA ASP A 143 -27.97 -19.07 2.31
C ASP A 143 -27.99 -20.06 1.11
N VAL A 144 -26.95 -20.89 0.98
CA VAL A 144 -26.75 -21.81 -0.16
C VAL A 144 -26.15 -23.16 0.26
N GLU A 145 -26.31 -24.15 -0.60
CA GLU A 145 -25.54 -25.41 -0.55
C GLU A 145 -24.54 -25.45 -1.70
N ILE A 146 -23.24 -25.45 -1.39
CA ILE A 146 -22.16 -25.68 -2.34
C ILE A 146 -21.99 -27.20 -2.52
N PRO A 147 -22.16 -27.74 -3.74
CA PRO A 147 -21.92 -29.16 -4.02
C PRO A 147 -20.49 -29.58 -3.67
N SER A 148 -20.27 -30.87 -3.42
CA SER A 148 -18.93 -31.41 -3.14
C SER A 148 -17.98 -31.21 -4.33
N GLY A 149 -16.69 -31.00 -4.02
CA GLY A 149 -15.64 -30.86 -5.03
C GLY A 149 -15.71 -29.56 -5.85
N LYS A 150 -16.32 -28.51 -5.31
CA LYS A 150 -16.42 -27.21 -5.99
C LYS A 150 -15.33 -26.23 -5.55
N TYR A 151 -14.87 -25.44 -6.49
CA TYR A 151 -13.89 -24.37 -6.30
C TYR A 151 -14.59 -23.01 -6.28
N VAL A 152 -14.43 -22.25 -5.20
CA VAL A 152 -14.96 -20.89 -5.05
C VAL A 152 -13.81 -19.89 -5.18
N PRO A 153 -13.79 -19.02 -6.21
CA PRO A 153 -12.69 -18.08 -6.44
C PRO A 153 -12.64 -16.97 -5.40
N SER A 154 -11.47 -16.33 -5.27
CA SER A 154 -11.25 -15.27 -4.29
C SER A 154 -12.20 -14.08 -4.52
N GLY A 155 -12.75 -13.53 -3.44
CA GLY A 155 -13.67 -12.40 -3.49
C GLY A 155 -15.09 -12.75 -3.97
N ALA A 156 -15.40 -14.02 -4.24
CA ALA A 156 -16.73 -14.42 -4.68
C ALA A 156 -17.77 -14.21 -3.58
N ILE A 157 -18.96 -13.75 -3.97
CA ILE A 157 -20.13 -13.65 -3.09
C ILE A 157 -21.21 -14.57 -3.65
N ILE A 158 -21.42 -15.70 -2.97
CA ILE A 158 -22.37 -16.75 -3.34
C ILE A 158 -23.55 -16.68 -2.38
N THR A 159 -24.66 -16.12 -2.84
CA THR A 159 -25.88 -15.86 -2.05
C THR A 159 -27.15 -16.38 -2.72
N SER A 160 -27.01 -17.16 -3.78
CA SER A 160 -28.11 -17.84 -4.46
C SER A 160 -27.68 -19.22 -4.94
N GLN A 161 -28.60 -20.19 -4.87
CA GLN A 161 -28.30 -21.57 -5.24
C GLN A 161 -27.84 -21.68 -6.71
N GLN A 162 -28.38 -20.86 -7.60
CA GLN A 162 -27.95 -20.80 -9.00
C GLN A 162 -26.48 -20.42 -9.18
N GLN A 163 -25.91 -19.59 -8.30
CA GLN A 163 -24.48 -19.28 -8.31
C GLN A 163 -23.67 -20.49 -7.82
N ALA A 164 -24.12 -21.14 -6.75
CA ALA A 164 -23.48 -22.32 -6.18
C ALA A 164 -23.42 -23.49 -7.18
N ASP A 165 -24.52 -23.75 -7.88
CA ASP A 165 -24.64 -24.84 -8.86
C ASP A 165 -23.73 -24.67 -10.08
N ARG A 166 -23.31 -23.42 -10.37
CA ARG A 166 -22.47 -23.06 -11.52
C ARG A 166 -20.98 -22.96 -11.19
N LEU A 167 -20.58 -23.29 -9.97
CA LEU A 167 -19.18 -23.25 -9.57
C LEU A 167 -18.35 -24.28 -10.35
N PRO A 168 -17.10 -23.94 -10.72
CA PRO A 168 -16.19 -24.89 -11.34
C PRO A 168 -15.79 -26.00 -10.35
N ASP A 169 -15.40 -27.15 -10.89
CA ASP A 169 -14.86 -28.25 -10.10
C ASP A 169 -13.41 -27.99 -9.69
N VAL A 170 -13.02 -28.50 -8.51
CA VAL A 170 -11.65 -28.45 -8.02
C VAL A 170 -10.71 -29.24 -8.91
N GLN A 171 -9.50 -28.73 -9.13
CA GLN A 171 -8.45 -29.41 -9.86
C GLN A 171 -7.55 -30.19 -8.87
N ASP A 172 -6.75 -31.13 -9.37
CA ASP A 172 -5.92 -31.97 -8.51
C ASP A 172 -4.86 -31.17 -7.75
N GLN A 173 -4.28 -30.16 -8.39
CA GLN A 173 -3.38 -29.19 -7.75
C GLN A 173 -4.03 -28.45 -6.55
N ASP A 174 -5.34 -28.21 -6.60
CA ASP A 174 -6.05 -27.53 -5.50
C ASP A 174 -6.21 -28.47 -4.30
N LYS A 175 -6.45 -29.76 -4.57
CA LYS A 175 -6.51 -30.81 -3.54
C LYS A 175 -5.14 -31.03 -2.90
N GLU A 176 -4.08 -31.13 -3.70
CA GLU A 176 -2.70 -31.26 -3.21
C GLU A 176 -2.32 -30.09 -2.32
N PHE A 177 -2.68 -28.87 -2.72
CA PHE A 177 -2.51 -27.68 -1.90
C PHE A 177 -3.20 -27.80 -0.54
N ALA A 178 -4.48 -28.18 -0.50
CA ALA A 178 -5.22 -28.36 0.75
C ALA A 178 -4.60 -29.45 1.64
N HIS A 179 -4.24 -30.60 1.06
CA HIS A 179 -3.58 -31.70 1.77
C HIS A 179 -2.22 -31.27 2.35
N HIS A 180 -1.44 -30.49 1.61
CA HIS A 180 -0.17 -29.97 2.09
C HIS A 180 -0.35 -29.07 3.32
N VAL A 181 -1.36 -28.19 3.32
CA VAL A 181 -1.66 -27.32 4.46
C VAL A 181 -2.06 -28.13 5.70
N VAL A 182 -2.84 -29.21 5.54
CA VAL A 182 -3.13 -30.14 6.64
C VAL A 182 -1.83 -30.74 7.17
N GLY A 183 -0.95 -31.25 6.30
CA GLY A 183 0.33 -31.86 6.67
C GLY A 183 1.24 -30.91 7.48
N ILE A 184 1.37 -29.66 7.04
CA ILE A 184 2.13 -28.63 7.76
C ILE A 184 1.55 -28.39 9.16
N ASN A 185 0.22 -28.26 9.27
CA ASN A 185 -0.43 -28.03 10.55
C ASN A 185 -0.32 -29.23 11.49
N GLN A 186 -0.26 -30.46 10.96
CA GLN A 186 0.04 -31.65 11.75
C GLN A 186 1.47 -31.64 12.31
N ALA A 187 2.45 -31.24 11.50
CA ALA A 187 3.83 -31.08 11.97
C ALA A 187 3.95 -29.97 13.04
N LEU A 188 3.28 -28.83 12.84
CA LEU A 188 3.22 -27.73 13.83
C LEU A 188 2.61 -28.20 15.15
N ARG A 189 1.47 -28.90 15.11
CA ARG A 189 0.82 -29.48 16.29
C ARG A 189 1.78 -30.38 17.06
N ALA A 190 2.44 -31.31 16.36
CA ALA A 190 3.42 -32.21 16.97
C ALA A 190 4.59 -31.44 17.60
N GLY A 191 5.09 -30.40 16.93
CA GLY A 191 6.13 -29.51 17.45
C GLY A 191 5.71 -28.77 18.72
N TYR A 192 4.48 -28.23 18.75
CA TYR A 192 3.95 -27.55 19.94
C TYR A 192 3.76 -28.49 21.13
N LEU A 193 3.29 -29.71 20.89
CA LEU A 193 3.16 -30.72 21.94
C LEU A 193 4.54 -31.17 22.45
N CYS A 194 5.49 -31.39 21.54
CA CYS A 194 6.87 -31.71 21.91
C CYS A 194 7.49 -30.61 22.78
N ALA A 195 7.29 -29.33 22.42
CA ALA A 195 7.79 -28.20 23.19
C ALA A 195 7.19 -28.13 24.61
N ALA A 196 5.98 -28.66 24.82
CA ALA A 196 5.35 -28.75 26.14
C ALA A 196 5.80 -29.99 26.93
N ASP A 197 6.35 -31.02 26.28
CA ASP A 197 6.87 -32.23 26.90
C ASP A 197 8.38 -32.15 27.11
N SER A 198 8.80 -32.05 28.38
CA SER A 198 10.21 -32.01 28.76
C SER A 198 11.03 -33.18 28.21
N LYS A 199 10.44 -34.39 28.08
CA LYS A 199 11.15 -35.56 27.55
C LYS A 199 11.43 -35.43 26.06
N CYS A 200 10.51 -34.82 25.32
CA CYS A 200 10.64 -34.61 23.89
C CYS A 200 11.57 -33.43 23.57
N ILE A 201 11.39 -32.29 24.24
CA ILE A 201 12.15 -31.07 23.92
C ILE A 201 13.59 -31.07 24.45
N ALA A 202 13.87 -31.77 25.56
CA ALA A 202 15.20 -31.79 26.17
C ALA A 202 16.32 -32.24 25.22
N PRO A 203 16.26 -33.40 24.55
CA PRO A 203 17.34 -33.82 23.65
C PRO A 203 17.55 -32.84 22.49
N ILE A 204 16.47 -32.30 21.92
CA ILE A 204 16.54 -31.30 20.83
C ILE A 204 17.23 -30.02 21.33
N ARG A 205 16.89 -29.57 22.54
CA ARG A 205 17.50 -28.40 23.17
C ARG A 205 18.97 -28.62 23.49
N ASP A 206 19.32 -29.81 23.98
CA ASP A 206 20.68 -30.18 24.35
C ASP A 206 21.58 -30.38 23.12
N GLU A 207 21.07 -30.94 22.03
CA GLU A 207 21.76 -30.99 20.73
C GLU A 207 22.00 -29.59 20.16
N ASN A 208 21.00 -28.72 20.22
CA ASN A 208 21.18 -27.32 19.84
C ASN A 208 22.24 -26.65 20.73
N ALA A 209 22.21 -26.84 22.06
CA ALA A 209 23.24 -26.32 22.97
C ALA A 209 24.65 -26.86 22.67
N LYS A 210 24.77 -28.12 22.26
CA LYS A 210 26.05 -28.71 21.80
C LYS A 210 26.53 -28.11 20.49
N SER A 211 25.62 -27.81 19.56
CA SER A 211 25.98 -27.11 18.31
C SER A 211 26.52 -25.70 18.56
N TYR A 212 26.10 -25.04 19.65
CA TYR A 212 26.63 -23.73 20.09
C TYR A 212 27.96 -23.81 20.84
N THR A 213 28.34 -24.96 21.41
CA THR A 213 29.61 -25.15 22.14
C THR A 213 30.75 -25.71 21.28
N GLY A 214 30.48 -26.11 20.04
CA GLY A 214 31.48 -26.58 19.06
C GLY A 214 32.36 -25.48 18.44
N ASN A 215 31.99 -24.19 18.58
CA ASN A 215 32.84 -23.05 18.25
C ASN A 215 33.36 -22.46 19.56
N GLY A 216 34.54 -22.93 19.98
CA GLY A 216 35.06 -22.73 21.32
C GLY A 216 35.12 -21.27 21.77
N ILE A 217 34.31 -20.94 22.78
CA ILE A 217 34.64 -20.07 23.91
C ILE A 217 34.01 -20.74 25.14
N THR A 218 34.85 -21.19 26.06
CA THR A 218 34.47 -21.70 27.38
C THR A 218 33.97 -20.54 28.25
N VAL A 219 32.75 -20.63 28.78
CA VAL A 219 32.33 -19.82 29.93
C VAL A 219 31.91 -20.78 31.03
N LEU A 220 32.75 -20.85 32.07
CA LEU A 220 32.46 -21.47 33.35
C LEU A 220 31.46 -20.58 34.11
N GLU A 221 30.50 -21.27 34.74
CA GLU A 221 29.69 -20.86 35.89
C GLU A 221 29.11 -19.45 35.91
N LEU A 222 27.79 -19.37 35.68
CA LEU A 222 26.89 -18.55 36.50
C LEU A 222 25.47 -19.12 36.43
N GLU A 223 24.99 -19.55 37.58
CA GLU A 223 23.60 -19.92 37.84
C GLU A 223 22.66 -18.71 37.74
N ARG A 224 21.39 -19.01 37.40
CA ARG A 224 20.13 -18.23 37.51
C ARG A 224 19.58 -17.56 36.23
N SER A 225 18.28 -17.81 36.09
CA SER A 225 17.20 -17.07 35.40
C SER A 225 17.06 -17.15 33.87
N SER A 226 15.95 -17.78 33.50
CA SER A 226 15.07 -17.42 32.40
C SER A 226 14.96 -15.91 32.19
N GLU A 227 15.64 -15.39 31.18
CA GLU A 227 15.37 -14.15 30.46
C GLU A 227 16.41 -14.07 29.33
N VAL A 228 15.98 -13.89 28.08
CA VAL A 228 16.93 -13.40 27.06
C VAL A 228 17.10 -11.92 27.35
N SER A 229 17.94 -11.63 28.34
CA SER A 229 18.40 -10.28 28.64
C SER A 229 19.66 -10.04 27.83
N SER A 230 19.55 -9.22 26.79
CA SER A 230 20.71 -8.46 26.35
C SER A 230 21.02 -7.42 27.43
N ASN A 231 22.29 -7.26 27.80
CA ASN A 231 22.69 -6.23 28.75
C ASN A 231 22.62 -4.81 28.16
N SER A 232 22.37 -4.66 26.85
CA SER A 232 22.43 -3.40 26.11
C SER A 232 21.13 -3.00 25.40
N LEU A 233 20.19 -3.92 25.11
CA LEU A 233 18.93 -3.61 24.42
C LEU A 233 17.73 -3.76 25.37
N GLY A 234 16.89 -2.74 25.44
CA GLY A 234 15.64 -2.83 26.20
C GLY A 234 14.68 -3.89 25.63
N GLY A 235 13.88 -4.53 26.49
CA GLY A 235 12.93 -5.58 26.11
C GLY A 235 11.94 -5.18 25.01
N GLU A 236 11.56 -3.90 24.93
CA GLU A 236 10.68 -3.37 23.87
C GLU A 236 11.34 -3.42 22.49
N THR A 237 12.65 -3.18 22.39
CA THR A 237 13.41 -3.26 21.14
C THR A 237 13.47 -4.71 20.65
N ILE A 238 13.58 -5.67 21.59
CA ILE A 238 13.56 -7.10 21.29
C ILE A 238 12.17 -7.51 20.78
N ASP A 239 11.09 -7.00 21.38
CA ASP A 239 9.73 -7.25 20.91
C ASP A 239 9.45 -6.64 19.52
N GLN A 240 9.97 -5.45 19.25
CA GLN A 240 9.91 -4.84 17.93
C GLN A 240 10.68 -5.67 16.90
N LEU A 241 11.88 -6.17 17.22
CA LEU A 241 12.64 -7.09 16.35
C LEU A 241 11.87 -8.39 16.07
N ARG A 242 11.28 -9.01 17.11
CA ARG A 242 10.42 -10.19 16.97
C ARG A 242 9.24 -9.93 16.03
N TYR A 243 8.58 -8.78 16.18
CA TYR A 243 7.47 -8.38 15.32
C TYR A 243 7.91 -8.17 13.87
N LEU A 244 9.01 -7.45 13.65
CA LEU A 244 9.54 -7.19 12.31
C LEU A 244 9.91 -8.48 11.58
N LEU A 245 10.60 -9.39 12.26
CA LEU A 245 10.96 -10.70 11.71
C LEU A 245 9.72 -11.57 11.47
N GLY A 246 8.76 -11.59 12.40
CA GLY A 246 7.53 -12.36 12.30
C GLY A 246 6.63 -11.92 11.12
N GLN A 247 6.69 -10.64 10.74
CA GLN A 247 5.99 -10.12 9.55
C GLN A 247 6.78 -10.33 8.24
N GLY A 248 7.99 -10.89 8.32
CA GLY A 248 8.87 -11.08 7.16
C GLY A 248 9.44 -9.77 6.62
N TYR A 249 9.54 -8.73 7.46
CA TYR A 249 10.17 -7.47 7.10
C TYR A 249 11.68 -7.57 7.23
N LYS A 250 12.42 -6.94 6.31
CA LYS A 250 13.87 -6.76 6.49
C LYS A 250 14.11 -5.71 7.56
N ILE A 251 15.15 -5.88 8.36
CA ILE A 251 15.49 -4.93 9.41
C ILE A 251 16.53 -3.94 8.86
N GLY A 252 16.26 -2.65 9.03
CA GLY A 252 17.18 -1.57 8.72
C GLY A 252 17.54 -0.79 9.98
N THR A 253 18.80 -0.39 10.07
CA THR A 253 19.33 0.47 11.13
C THR A 253 20.03 1.67 10.53
N GLU A 254 19.88 2.82 11.18
CA GLU A 254 20.47 4.09 10.76
C GLU A 254 20.99 4.86 11.97
N HIS A 255 22.11 5.55 11.79
CA HIS A 255 22.75 6.34 12.82
C HIS A 255 22.96 7.79 12.37
N VAL A 256 23.04 8.72 13.33
CA VAL A 256 23.38 10.13 13.08
C VAL A 256 23.97 10.79 14.33
N ASP A 257 25.00 11.61 14.16
CA ASP A 257 25.56 12.39 15.27
C ASP A 257 24.60 13.50 15.77
N GLN A 258 24.89 14.01 16.96
CA GLN A 258 24.06 15.02 17.64
C GLN A 258 23.91 16.33 16.83
N ARG A 259 24.89 16.67 15.98
CA ARG A 259 24.88 17.90 15.16
C ARG A 259 23.98 17.75 13.93
N ARG A 260 23.99 16.58 13.27
CA ARG A 260 23.23 16.24 12.05
C ARG A 260 21.83 15.70 12.34
N PHE A 261 21.54 15.29 13.57
CA PHE A 261 20.19 14.89 13.98
C PHE A 261 19.15 16.00 13.72
N ARG A 262 19.53 17.27 13.96
CA ARG A 262 18.64 18.45 13.73
C ARG A 262 18.29 18.69 12.26
N THR A 263 19.11 18.23 11.33
CA THR A 263 18.89 18.37 9.88
C THR A 263 18.24 17.13 9.27
N GLY A 264 18.03 16.06 10.04
CA GLY A 264 17.34 14.84 9.61
C GLY A 264 18.11 14.00 8.58
N SER A 265 19.43 14.19 8.49
CA SER A 265 20.30 13.44 7.57
C SER A 265 20.88 12.22 8.29
N TRP A 266 20.31 11.04 8.02
CA TRP A 266 20.70 9.77 8.66
C TRP A 266 21.59 8.93 7.74
N THR A 267 22.56 8.23 8.32
CA THR A 267 23.45 7.31 7.62
C THR A 267 23.03 5.87 7.91
N SER A 268 22.89 5.04 6.89
CA SER A 268 22.54 3.62 7.09
C SER A 268 23.73 2.83 7.66
N CYS A 269 23.46 2.04 8.70
CA CYS A 269 24.39 1.00 9.19
C CYS A 269 24.56 -0.08 8.10
N GLN A 270 25.55 -0.97 8.28
CA GLN A 270 25.76 -2.13 7.40
C GLN A 270 24.45 -2.93 7.23
N PRO A 271 24.08 -3.37 6.01
CA PRO A 271 22.86 -4.14 5.80
C PRO A 271 22.91 -5.48 6.55
N ILE A 272 21.97 -5.67 7.47
CA ILE A 272 21.81 -6.92 8.22
C ILE A 272 20.70 -7.72 7.52
N GLU A 273 20.97 -8.95 7.10
CA GLU A 273 19.96 -9.90 6.61
C GLU A 273 19.79 -11.05 7.60
N PRO A 274 19.25 -10.80 8.81
CA PRO A 274 19.26 -11.81 9.85
C PRO A 274 18.25 -12.92 9.53
N ARG A 275 18.68 -14.17 9.66
CA ARG A 275 17.85 -15.37 9.46
C ARG A 275 17.18 -15.84 10.76
N SER A 276 17.57 -15.23 11.90
CA SER A 276 17.04 -15.53 13.22
C SER A 276 17.01 -14.28 14.10
N LEU A 277 16.20 -14.32 15.17
CA LEU A 277 16.13 -13.25 16.15
C LEU A 277 17.49 -12.99 16.84
N ASN A 278 18.24 -14.05 17.15
CA ASN A 278 19.52 -13.93 17.83
C ASN A 278 20.58 -13.25 16.94
N GLU A 279 20.55 -13.51 15.63
CA GLU A 279 21.42 -12.82 14.66
C GLU A 279 21.03 -11.35 14.49
N ALA A 280 19.73 -11.04 14.52
CA ALA A 280 19.23 -9.67 14.49
C ALA A 280 19.63 -8.89 15.76
N ILE A 281 19.58 -9.54 16.93
CA ILE A 281 20.04 -8.96 18.20
C ILE A 281 21.54 -8.69 18.15
N ALA A 282 22.36 -9.70 17.81
CA ALA A 282 23.82 -9.55 17.77
C ALA A 282 24.27 -8.45 16.78
N ALA A 283 23.65 -8.38 15.61
CA ALA A 283 23.97 -7.37 14.62
C ALA A 283 23.48 -5.96 15.01
N LEU A 284 22.35 -5.87 15.74
CA LEU A 284 21.89 -4.61 16.31
C LEU A 284 22.83 -4.13 17.41
N GLU A 285 23.27 -5.01 18.30
CA GLU A 285 24.26 -4.71 19.34
C GLU A 285 25.58 -4.23 18.74
N SER A 286 26.05 -4.84 17.64
CA SER A 286 27.24 -4.37 16.90
C SER A 286 27.05 -2.93 16.37
N CYS A 287 25.93 -2.62 15.71
CA CYS A 287 25.63 -1.27 15.20
C CYS A 287 25.47 -0.25 16.35
N LEU A 288 24.92 -0.64 17.51
CA LEU A 288 24.87 0.25 18.69
C LEU A 288 26.25 0.51 19.28
N GLN A 289 27.11 -0.51 19.34
CA GLN A 289 28.47 -0.39 19.85
C GLN A 289 29.38 0.42 18.91
N GLU A 290 29.28 0.19 17.60
CA GLU A 290 30.02 0.94 16.57
C GLU A 290 29.66 2.43 16.55
N HIS A 291 28.42 2.75 16.88
CA HIS A 291 27.89 4.11 16.90
C HIS A 291 27.54 4.57 18.33
N SER A 292 28.33 4.17 19.32
CA SER A 292 28.13 4.59 20.71
C SER A 292 28.23 6.11 20.84
N GLY A 293 27.21 6.76 21.40
CA GLY A 293 27.16 8.23 21.52
C GLY A 293 26.50 8.94 20.33
N GLU A 294 25.94 8.21 19.37
CA GLU A 294 25.11 8.75 18.29
C GLU A 294 23.64 8.33 18.43
N TYR A 295 22.75 9.02 17.72
CA TYR A 295 21.35 8.60 17.63
C TYR A 295 21.28 7.39 16.69
N VAL A 296 20.76 6.26 17.17
CA VAL A 296 20.52 5.08 16.33
C VAL A 296 19.03 4.79 16.29
N ARG A 297 18.51 4.49 15.08
CA ARG A 297 17.12 4.11 14.85
C ARG A 297 17.00 2.78 14.13
N LEU A 298 15.94 2.06 14.48
CA LEU A 298 15.54 0.77 13.93
C LEU A 298 14.26 0.94 13.11
N PHE A 299 14.15 0.25 11.98
CA PHE A 299 12.93 0.19 11.19
C PHE A 299 12.80 -1.13 10.43
N GLY A 300 11.56 -1.51 10.13
CA GLY A 300 11.23 -2.58 9.20
C GLY A 300 11.19 -2.11 7.76
N ILE A 301 11.46 -3.00 6.84
CA ILE A 301 11.30 -2.82 5.40
C ILE A 301 10.37 -3.93 4.91
N ASP A 302 9.16 -3.54 4.52
CA ASP A 302 8.15 -4.47 3.98
C ASP A 302 8.56 -5.00 2.59
N LYS A 303 7.90 -6.06 2.12
CA LYS A 303 8.03 -6.67 0.78
C LYS A 303 7.86 -5.64 -0.35
N GLY A 304 7.08 -4.57 -0.11
CA GLY A 304 6.96 -3.40 -0.99
C GLY A 304 8.11 -2.38 -0.90
N ARG A 305 9.21 -2.70 -0.20
CA ARG A 305 10.37 -1.83 0.10
C ARG A 305 10.04 -0.51 0.81
N ARG A 306 8.94 -0.50 1.57
CA ARG A 306 8.51 0.65 2.37
C ARG A 306 9.06 0.52 3.78
N ARG A 307 9.53 1.62 4.36
CA ARG A 307 9.92 1.67 5.77
C ARG A 307 8.68 1.66 6.64
N VAL A 308 8.70 0.84 7.69
CA VAL A 308 7.61 0.65 8.64
C VAL A 308 8.20 0.59 10.05
N LEU A 309 7.45 1.02 11.06
CA LEU A 309 7.84 0.93 12.47
C LEU A 309 9.24 1.53 12.74
N GLU A 310 9.45 2.79 12.35
CA GLU A 310 10.68 3.52 12.67
C GLU A 310 10.69 3.92 14.15
N ALA A 311 11.72 3.50 14.89
CA ALA A 311 11.90 3.81 16.30
C ALA A 311 13.36 4.20 16.58
N ILE A 312 13.60 5.27 17.35
CA ILE A 312 14.94 5.61 17.84
C ILE A 312 15.21 4.72 19.05
N ILE A 313 16.26 3.91 18.96
CA ILE A 313 16.64 2.89 19.95
C ILE A 313 17.88 3.28 20.77
N GLN A 314 18.60 4.32 20.36
CA GLN A 314 19.73 4.89 21.11
C GLN A 314 19.76 6.41 20.96
N ARG A 315 20.07 7.12 22.04
CA ARG A 315 20.30 8.57 22.06
C ARG A 315 21.65 8.87 22.74
N PRO A 316 22.38 9.92 22.31
CA PRO A 316 23.67 10.29 22.88
C PRO A 316 23.64 10.68 24.37
N ASP A 317 22.50 11.20 24.84
CA ASP A 317 22.39 11.88 26.15
C ASP A 317 21.51 11.14 27.18
N ASP A 318 21.03 9.92 26.90
CA ASP A 318 20.14 9.20 27.83
C ASP A 318 20.90 8.25 28.77
N ASP A 319 21.10 8.72 30.00
CA ASP A 319 20.87 7.91 31.19
C ASP A 319 19.41 7.40 31.16
N ALA A 320 19.24 6.11 30.90
CA ALA A 320 18.04 5.29 31.11
C ALA A 320 16.71 6.04 31.36
N LYS A 321 16.05 6.51 30.28
CA LYS A 321 14.59 6.70 30.27
C LYS A 321 13.96 5.82 29.19
N PRO A 322 12.89 5.09 29.51
CA PRO A 322 12.33 4.07 28.63
C PRO A 322 11.81 4.69 27.33
N ALA A 323 12.09 3.99 26.23
CA ALA A 323 11.58 4.30 24.90
C ALA A 323 10.03 4.37 24.91
N THR A 324 9.48 5.06 23.92
CA THR A 324 8.03 5.15 23.71
C THR A 324 7.43 3.76 23.51
N SER A 325 6.53 3.34 24.41
CA SER A 325 5.86 2.04 24.43
C SER A 325 5.48 1.53 23.04
N PHE A 326 6.14 0.45 22.60
CA PHE A 326 5.78 -0.25 21.36
C PHE A 326 4.38 -0.87 21.51
N LYS A 327 3.40 -0.39 20.73
CA LYS A 327 2.10 -1.04 20.52
C LYS A 327 2.04 -1.55 19.09
N ALA A 328 1.94 -2.87 18.92
CA ALA A 328 1.73 -3.47 17.62
C ALA A 328 0.49 -2.86 16.93
N PRO A 329 0.56 -2.47 15.64
CA PRO A 329 -0.58 -1.91 14.93
C PRO A 329 -1.72 -2.93 14.87
N ALA A 330 -2.92 -2.55 15.34
CA ALA A 330 -4.12 -3.35 15.13
C ALA A 330 -4.51 -3.38 13.64
N SER A 331 -4.85 -4.56 13.13
CA SER A 331 -5.35 -4.78 11.76
C SER A 331 -6.60 -3.92 11.52
N ARG A 332 -6.50 -2.90 10.63
CA ARG A 332 -7.64 -2.05 10.23
C ARG A 332 -8.69 -2.87 9.47
N GLY A 333 -9.78 -3.20 10.14
CA GLY A 333 -11.07 -3.54 9.54
C GLY A 333 -11.93 -2.29 9.36
N ASN A 334 -12.67 -2.25 8.26
CA ASN A 334 -13.52 -1.17 7.81
C ASN A 334 -14.80 -1.11 8.67
N SER A 335 -15.05 -0.04 9.43
CA SER A 335 -16.34 0.16 10.11
C SER A 335 -17.32 0.88 9.20
N SER A 336 -18.44 0.20 8.93
CA SER A 336 -19.65 0.76 8.34
C SER A 336 -20.66 1.14 9.42
N TYR A 337 -21.53 2.06 9.03
CA TYR A 337 -22.50 2.82 9.80
C TYR A 337 -23.56 1.98 10.54
N SER A 338 -23.92 2.42 11.75
CA SER A 338 -25.22 2.10 12.37
C SER A 338 -25.98 3.39 12.69
N SER A 339 -27.25 3.37 12.28
CA SER A 339 -28.31 4.35 12.49
C SER A 339 -28.79 4.45 13.93
N TYR A 340 -29.26 5.65 14.35
CA TYR A 340 -30.32 5.77 15.35
C TYR A 340 -31.21 7.00 15.10
N SER A 341 -32.45 6.85 15.56
CA SER A 341 -33.67 7.62 15.34
C SER A 341 -33.75 9.01 16.00
N SER A 342 -34.37 9.93 15.25
CA SER A 342 -35.25 11.06 15.62
C SER A 342 -35.39 11.51 17.08
N SER A 343 -35.18 12.82 17.30
CA SER A 343 -36.00 13.64 18.20
C SER A 343 -36.16 15.06 17.66
N ASN A 344 -37.41 15.51 17.60
CA ASN A 344 -37.89 16.78 17.10
C ASN A 344 -37.62 17.90 18.13
N GLY A 345 -37.02 19.02 17.70
CA GLY A 345 -36.74 20.18 18.55
C GLY A 345 -36.74 21.47 17.75
N ASN A 346 -37.83 22.23 17.85
CA ASN A 346 -38.05 23.51 17.21
C ASN A 346 -37.31 24.60 18.01
N GLY A 347 -36.36 25.31 17.40
CA GLY A 347 -35.59 26.37 18.05
C GLY A 347 -35.02 27.35 17.03
N ASN A 348 -35.63 28.52 16.96
CA ASN A 348 -35.22 29.65 16.13
C ASN A 348 -34.21 30.52 16.89
N SER A 349 -32.96 30.64 16.45
CA SER A 349 -32.09 31.79 16.79
C SER A 349 -30.74 31.78 16.04
N SER A 350 -30.51 32.89 15.31
CA SER A 350 -29.28 33.69 15.30
C SER A 350 -28.01 33.12 14.64
N SER A 351 -27.70 33.72 13.49
CA SER A 351 -26.42 33.67 12.79
C SER A 351 -25.23 34.09 13.68
N SER A 352 -24.23 33.22 13.85
CA SER A 352 -22.90 33.59 14.35
C SER A 352 -21.82 32.94 13.48
N GLY A 353 -21.07 33.77 12.75
CA GLY A 353 -20.12 33.36 11.72
C GLY A 353 -18.87 32.66 12.24
N GLN A 354 -18.74 31.37 11.89
CA GLN A 354 -17.46 30.63 11.93
C GLN A 354 -16.98 30.17 10.56
N VAL A 355 -17.79 30.31 9.50
CA VAL A 355 -17.46 29.81 8.15
C VAL A 355 -17.07 30.98 7.24
N ASN A 356 -15.86 30.93 6.68
CA ASN A 356 -15.34 31.94 5.75
C ASN A 356 -16.18 31.97 4.44
N GLY A 357 -16.35 33.16 3.85
CA GLY A 357 -17.11 33.36 2.61
C GLY A 357 -16.57 32.58 1.41
N GLU A 358 -15.27 32.33 1.36
CA GLU A 358 -14.64 31.48 0.32
C GLU A 358 -15.06 30.01 0.45
N THR A 359 -15.19 29.51 1.68
CA THR A 359 -15.66 28.14 1.95
C THR A 359 -17.12 27.98 1.52
N LEU A 360 -17.94 29.02 1.69
CA LEU A 360 -19.33 29.01 1.23
C LEU A 360 -19.42 28.88 -0.29
N GLU A 361 -18.56 29.56 -1.02
CA GLU A 361 -18.54 29.49 -2.48
C GLU A 361 -18.05 28.14 -2.99
N GLN A 362 -17.03 27.56 -2.34
CA GLN A 362 -16.56 26.20 -2.64
C GLN A 362 -17.66 25.15 -2.41
N ILE A 363 -18.47 25.27 -1.35
CA ILE A 363 -19.60 24.39 -1.09
C ILE A 363 -20.66 24.52 -2.20
N ARG A 364 -21.00 25.74 -2.61
CA ARG A 364 -21.97 25.97 -3.71
C ARG A 364 -21.51 25.36 -5.02
N GLN A 365 -20.23 25.54 -5.38
CA GLN A 365 -19.66 24.99 -6.59
C GLN A 365 -19.66 23.46 -6.60
N LEU A 366 -19.35 22.83 -5.46
CA LEU A 366 -19.38 21.37 -5.33
C LEU A 366 -20.81 20.81 -5.46
N LEU A 367 -21.79 21.44 -4.82
CA LEU A 367 -23.19 21.03 -4.92
C LEU A 367 -23.75 21.25 -6.33
N ALA A 368 -23.44 22.38 -6.97
CA ALA A 368 -23.83 22.66 -8.35
C ALA A 368 -23.21 21.67 -9.35
N GLY A 369 -21.99 21.19 -9.06
CA GLY A 369 -21.32 20.13 -9.82
C GLY A 369 -21.87 18.73 -9.59
N GLY A 370 -22.84 18.55 -8.70
CA GLY A 370 -23.40 17.24 -8.34
C GLY A 370 -22.45 16.37 -7.51
N TYR A 371 -21.44 16.97 -6.89
CA TYR A 371 -20.48 16.28 -6.03
C TYR A 371 -21.03 16.11 -4.61
N LYS A 372 -20.66 15.01 -3.95
CA LYS A 372 -20.91 14.84 -2.50
C LYS A 372 -19.86 15.58 -1.70
N ILE A 373 -20.24 16.10 -0.55
CA ILE A 373 -19.33 16.85 0.34
C ILE A 373 -19.09 16.02 1.60
N GLY A 374 -17.82 15.89 1.97
CA GLY A 374 -17.37 15.26 3.21
C GLY A 374 -16.43 16.17 3.99
N MET A 375 -16.16 15.82 5.24
CA MET A 375 -15.24 16.55 6.11
C MET A 375 -14.36 15.55 6.87
N GLU A 376 -13.12 15.95 7.14
CA GLU A 376 -12.18 15.15 7.93
C GLU A 376 -11.45 16.04 8.95
N HIS A 377 -11.06 15.47 10.09
CA HIS A 377 -10.33 16.14 11.15
C HIS A 377 -9.07 15.34 11.57
N VAL A 378 -8.09 16.03 12.15
CA VAL A 378 -6.87 15.41 12.68
C VAL A 378 -6.20 16.30 13.74
N ASP A 379 -5.69 15.69 14.81
CA ASP A 379 -4.87 16.39 15.80
C ASP A 379 -3.49 16.83 15.25
N GLU A 380 -2.85 17.80 15.91
CA GLU A 380 -1.58 18.37 15.47
C GLU A 380 -0.46 17.33 15.29
N ARG A 381 -0.47 16.29 16.14
CA ARG A 381 0.52 15.21 16.10
C ARG A 381 0.34 14.33 14.85
N ARG A 382 -0.91 14.01 14.48
CA ARG A 382 -1.25 13.14 13.35
C ARG A 382 -1.31 13.88 12.02
N PHE A 383 -1.51 15.21 12.03
CA PHE A 383 -1.45 16.05 10.82
C PHE A 383 -0.14 15.87 10.05
N ARG A 384 1.00 15.77 10.77
CA ARG A 384 2.34 15.56 10.19
C ARG A 384 2.52 14.20 9.50
N THR A 385 1.66 13.23 9.82
CA THR A 385 1.67 11.87 9.25
C THR A 385 0.62 11.65 8.16
N GLY A 386 -0.26 12.64 7.93
CA GLY A 386 -1.31 12.58 6.91
C GLY A 386 -2.44 11.58 7.18
N SER A 387 -2.60 11.11 8.42
CA SER A 387 -3.69 10.20 8.81
C SER A 387 -4.88 10.99 9.33
N TRP A 388 -5.91 11.15 8.50
CA TRP A 388 -7.13 11.92 8.81
C TRP A 388 -8.30 11.02 9.22
N THR A 389 -9.20 11.54 10.06
CA THR A 389 -10.42 10.86 10.51
C THR A 389 -11.64 11.56 9.91
N SER A 390 -12.63 10.82 9.40
CA SER A 390 -13.83 11.43 8.81
C SER A 390 -14.81 11.94 9.87
N CYS A 391 -15.36 13.15 9.67
CA CYS A 391 -16.52 13.65 10.42
C CYS A 391 -17.78 12.84 10.06
N LYS A 392 -18.89 13.11 10.77
CA LYS A 392 -20.22 12.59 10.42
C LYS A 392 -20.54 12.87 8.92
N PRO A 393 -20.94 11.87 8.12
CA PRO A 393 -21.34 12.00 6.73
C PRO A 393 -22.49 12.98 6.57
N ILE A 394 -22.38 13.80 5.54
CA ILE A 394 -23.41 14.76 5.16
C ILE A 394 -24.21 14.12 4.01
N GLU A 395 -25.46 13.75 4.30
CA GLU A 395 -26.44 13.30 3.29
C GLU A 395 -27.16 14.49 2.61
N ALA A 396 -26.86 15.71 3.04
CA ALA A 396 -27.55 16.92 2.61
C ALA A 396 -27.22 17.34 1.17
N THR A 397 -28.24 17.84 0.47
CA THR A 397 -28.15 18.40 -0.89
C THR A 397 -28.26 19.93 -0.91
N SER A 398 -28.51 20.56 0.25
CA SER A 398 -28.68 22.00 0.38
C SER A 398 -27.49 22.65 1.08
N THR A 399 -27.06 23.82 0.58
CA THR A 399 -25.92 24.57 1.12
C THR A 399 -26.06 24.84 2.63
N ASN A 400 -27.26 25.21 3.09
CA ASN A 400 -27.48 25.54 4.50
C ASN A 400 -27.30 24.33 5.43
N GLN A 401 -27.75 23.15 5.02
CA GLN A 401 -27.54 21.93 5.81
C GLN A 401 -26.07 21.50 5.86
N VAL A 402 -25.33 21.70 4.76
CA VAL A 402 -23.87 21.47 4.73
C VAL A 402 -23.16 22.42 5.68
N ILE A 403 -23.57 23.70 5.71
CA ILE A 403 -23.01 24.70 6.64
C ILE A 403 -23.28 24.31 8.09
N SER A 404 -24.51 23.93 8.43
CA SER A 404 -24.83 23.51 9.81
C SER A 404 -24.01 22.29 10.25
N ALA A 405 -23.81 21.31 9.36
CA ALA A 405 -22.95 20.16 9.65
C ALA A 405 -21.46 20.53 9.75
N LEU A 406 -21.02 21.53 8.97
CA LEU A 406 -19.68 22.09 9.03
C LEU A 406 -19.40 22.75 10.37
N GLU A 407 -20.32 23.60 10.81
CA GLU A 407 -20.26 24.29 12.10
C GLU A 407 -20.28 23.27 13.25
N GLU A 408 -21.09 22.21 13.16
CA GLU A 408 -21.07 21.11 14.13
C GLU A 408 -19.72 20.36 14.15
N CYS A 409 -19.11 20.06 12.99
CA CYS A 409 -17.80 19.39 12.98
C CYS A 409 -16.68 20.29 13.54
N ILE A 410 -16.70 21.59 13.19
CA ILE A 410 -15.74 22.57 13.72
C ILE A 410 -15.90 22.72 15.24
N ALA A 411 -17.13 22.82 15.74
CA ALA A 411 -17.41 22.96 17.16
C ALA A 411 -17.02 21.71 17.97
N SER A 412 -17.19 20.52 17.40
CA SER A 412 -16.84 19.25 18.08
C SER A 412 -15.33 18.95 18.07
N HIS A 413 -14.55 19.64 17.22
CA HIS A 413 -13.11 19.39 17.05
C HIS A 413 -12.30 20.70 17.17
N GLN A 414 -12.61 21.50 18.19
CA GLN A 414 -11.82 22.71 18.50
C GLN A 414 -10.37 22.33 18.85
N GLY A 415 -9.40 23.05 18.28
CA GLY A 415 -7.98 22.76 18.48
C GLY A 415 -7.40 21.69 17.54
N GLU A 416 -8.19 21.19 16.57
CA GLU A 416 -7.71 20.25 15.55
C GLU A 416 -7.71 20.89 14.13
N TYR A 417 -7.03 20.23 13.19
CA TYR A 417 -7.16 20.57 11.77
C TYR A 417 -8.45 19.97 11.24
N VAL A 418 -9.27 20.75 10.55
CA VAL A 418 -10.46 20.26 9.83
C VAL A 418 -10.32 20.60 8.36
N ARG A 419 -10.66 19.67 7.46
CA ARG A 419 -10.65 19.86 6.01
C ARG A 419 -11.97 19.48 5.36
N LEU A 420 -12.33 20.23 4.32
CA LEU A 420 -13.46 19.99 3.42
C LEU A 420 -13.01 19.11 2.25
N ILE A 421 -13.86 18.17 1.86
CA ILE A 421 -13.59 17.22 0.76
C ILE A 421 -14.76 17.21 -0.21
N GLY A 422 -14.46 17.38 -1.51
CA GLY A 422 -15.40 17.16 -2.60
C GLY A 422 -15.22 15.74 -3.16
N ILE A 423 -16.32 15.00 -3.35
CA ILE A 423 -16.31 13.60 -3.79
C ILE A 423 -17.13 13.46 -5.07
N ASP A 424 -16.47 13.03 -6.15
CA ASP A 424 -17.11 12.58 -7.37
C ASP A 424 -17.55 11.13 -7.22
N THR A 425 -18.85 10.95 -7.01
CA THR A 425 -19.47 9.63 -6.82
C THR A 425 -19.49 8.80 -8.10
N LYS A 426 -19.45 9.44 -9.28
CA LYS A 426 -19.42 8.75 -10.57
C LYS A 426 -18.01 8.25 -10.88
N ALA A 427 -17.00 9.09 -10.68
CA ALA A 427 -15.60 8.74 -10.90
C ALA A 427 -14.92 8.05 -9.69
N LYS A 428 -15.62 7.93 -8.55
CA LYS A 428 -15.13 7.36 -7.29
C LYS A 428 -13.80 7.96 -6.83
N ARG A 429 -13.65 9.29 -6.94
CA ARG A 429 -12.43 10.02 -6.57
C ARG A 429 -12.74 11.31 -5.81
N ARG A 430 -11.74 11.83 -5.11
CA ARG A 430 -11.79 13.15 -4.49
C ARG A 430 -11.47 14.21 -5.55
N VAL A 431 -12.22 15.30 -5.54
CA VAL A 431 -12.09 16.44 -6.48
C VAL A 431 -11.66 17.74 -5.79
N LEU A 432 -11.78 17.81 -4.46
CA LEU A 432 -11.32 18.94 -3.66
C LEU A 432 -10.84 18.44 -2.30
N GLU A 433 -9.74 18.99 -1.78
CA GLU A 433 -9.28 18.84 -0.40
C GLU A 433 -8.77 20.20 0.12
N THR A 434 -9.52 20.86 0.99
CA THR A 434 -9.18 22.21 1.51
C THR A 434 -9.21 22.21 3.03
N ILE A 435 -8.14 22.66 3.68
CA ILE A 435 -8.12 22.84 5.15
C ILE A 435 -8.91 24.11 5.50
N ILE A 436 -9.95 23.94 6.31
CA ILE A 436 -10.89 25.00 6.70
C ILE A 436 -10.74 25.43 8.17
N GLN A 437 -10.04 24.63 8.98
CA GLN A 437 -9.70 24.96 10.37
C GLN A 437 -8.27 24.51 10.68
N ARG A 438 -7.57 25.30 11.49
CA ARG A 438 -6.28 24.96 12.10
C ARG A 438 -6.38 25.07 13.63
N PRO A 439 -5.57 24.32 14.40
CA PRO A 439 -5.60 24.30 15.87
C PRO A 439 -5.58 25.67 16.57
N ASN A 440 -4.93 26.68 15.97
CA ASN A 440 -4.74 27.99 16.57
C ASN A 440 -5.78 29.04 16.13
N GLY A 441 -6.88 28.63 15.49
CA GLY A 441 -7.99 29.52 15.12
C GLY A 441 -7.72 30.51 13.97
N GLN A 442 -6.48 30.61 13.46
CA GLN A 442 -6.20 31.43 12.27
C GLN A 442 -6.38 30.61 10.98
N VAL A 443 -7.45 30.94 10.25
CA VAL A 443 -7.59 30.61 8.83
C VAL A 443 -6.73 31.63 8.07
N ALA A 444 -5.65 31.18 7.43
CA ALA A 444 -4.91 32.02 6.48
C ALA A 444 -5.84 32.30 5.30
N SER A 445 -6.18 33.57 5.07
CA SER A 445 -6.71 34.05 3.79
C SER A 445 -5.74 33.59 2.70
N SER A 446 -6.20 32.73 1.80
CA SER A 446 -5.67 32.74 0.44
C SER A 446 -5.87 34.15 -0.11
N GLY A 447 -4.80 34.75 -0.64
CA GLY A 447 -4.75 36.15 -1.01
C GLY A 447 -5.91 36.58 -1.91
N GLY A 448 -6.49 37.74 -1.60
CA GLY A 448 -7.65 38.26 -2.29
C GLY A 448 -7.47 38.36 -3.80
N HIS A 449 -8.46 37.84 -4.54
CA HIS A 449 -8.67 38.14 -5.94
C HIS A 449 -8.93 39.65 -6.11
N LYS A 450 -7.89 40.41 -6.50
CA LYS A 450 -8.11 41.74 -7.08
C LYS A 450 -8.63 41.54 -8.51
N SER A 451 -9.92 41.82 -8.68
CA SER A 451 -10.54 42.06 -9.98
C SER A 451 -9.81 43.22 -10.68
N PHE A 452 -9.22 42.96 -11.85
CA PHE A 452 -8.82 44.02 -12.79
C PHE A 452 -9.70 43.95 -14.03
N THR A 453 -10.46 45.02 -14.21
CA THR A 453 -11.31 45.31 -15.37
C THR A 453 -10.49 45.52 -16.64
N SER A 454 -11.09 45.14 -17.76
CA SER A 454 -10.60 45.25 -19.14
C SER A 454 -10.26 46.68 -19.58
N SER A 455 -9.16 46.84 -20.31
CA SER A 455 -9.03 47.90 -21.32
C SER A 455 -7.97 47.59 -22.40
N ALA A 456 -8.47 47.62 -23.65
CA ALA A 456 -7.85 47.99 -24.93
C ALA A 456 -6.61 47.25 -25.50
N ALA A 457 -6.80 46.68 -26.70
CA ALA A 457 -5.77 46.45 -27.73
C ALA A 457 -5.26 47.81 -28.29
N PRO A 458 -4.07 47.97 -28.92
CA PRO A 458 -3.48 47.07 -29.94
C PRO A 458 -1.93 46.93 -30.02
N SER A 459 -1.44 45.95 -30.78
CA SER A 459 -0.39 46.06 -31.84
C SER A 459 0.32 44.72 -32.10
N VAL A 460 0.41 44.33 -33.37
CA VAL A 460 1.04 43.09 -33.85
C VAL A 460 2.56 43.19 -33.71
N GLY A 461 3.16 42.23 -33.03
CA GLY A 461 4.61 42.08 -32.90
C GLY A 461 4.94 40.72 -32.28
N THR A 462 6.00 40.08 -32.75
CA THR A 462 6.44 38.77 -32.25
C THR A 462 6.72 38.84 -30.75
N ALA A 463 6.09 37.98 -29.96
CA ALA A 463 6.24 37.97 -28.50
C ALA A 463 7.57 37.31 -28.13
N SER A 464 8.53 38.05 -27.59
CA SER A 464 9.76 37.50 -27.01
C SER A 464 9.61 37.38 -25.49
N SER A 465 9.72 36.16 -24.96
CA SER A 465 9.84 35.91 -23.51
C SER A 465 11.29 36.08 -23.06
N ASN A 466 11.51 36.66 -21.88
CA ASN A 466 12.84 36.77 -21.26
C ASN A 466 13.14 35.64 -20.26
N ARG A 467 12.16 34.79 -19.94
CA ARG A 467 12.29 33.70 -18.95
C ARG A 467 12.06 32.30 -19.52
N LEU A 468 11.33 32.16 -20.62
CA LEU A 468 11.06 30.88 -21.28
C LEU A 468 12.03 30.63 -22.42
N SER A 469 12.47 29.39 -22.61
CA SER A 469 13.28 29.01 -23.77
C SER A 469 12.45 29.10 -25.07
N SER A 470 13.12 29.32 -26.20
CA SER A 470 12.46 29.34 -27.51
C SER A 470 11.71 28.05 -27.83
N GLU A 471 12.22 26.91 -27.34
CA GLU A 471 11.58 25.60 -27.48
C GLU A 471 10.24 25.53 -26.72
N VAL A 472 10.16 26.08 -25.50
CA VAL A 472 8.92 26.11 -24.72
C VAL A 472 7.90 27.04 -25.38
N VAL A 473 8.36 28.17 -25.96
CA VAL A 473 7.49 29.08 -26.72
C VAL A 473 6.94 28.41 -27.99
N ASP A 474 7.75 27.63 -28.69
CA ASP A 474 7.30 26.87 -29.87
C ASP A 474 6.31 25.75 -29.50
N GLN A 475 6.54 25.04 -28.39
CA GLN A 475 5.60 24.07 -27.84
C GLN A 475 4.26 24.72 -27.48
N LEU A 476 4.30 25.91 -26.86
CA LEU A 476 3.11 26.68 -26.52
C LEU A 476 2.32 27.10 -27.76
N ARG A 477 3.02 27.56 -28.81
CA ARG A 477 2.40 27.93 -30.09
C ARG A 477 1.72 26.73 -30.75
N HIS A 478 2.34 25.55 -30.70
CA HIS A 478 1.75 24.32 -31.22
C HIS A 478 0.49 23.92 -30.45
N LEU A 479 0.49 24.03 -29.12
CA LEU A 479 -0.68 23.74 -28.28
C LEU A 479 -1.85 24.69 -28.56
N LEU A 480 -1.58 25.99 -28.69
CA LEU A 480 -2.60 27.01 -29.00
C LEU A 480 -3.18 26.79 -30.41
N ALA A 481 -2.33 26.57 -31.42
CA ALA A 481 -2.78 26.30 -32.78
C ALA A 481 -3.60 24.99 -32.88
N GLY A 482 -3.26 23.99 -32.07
CA GLY A 482 -4.00 22.73 -31.97
C GLY A 482 -5.29 22.79 -31.16
N GLY A 483 -5.66 23.96 -30.60
CA GLY A 483 -6.85 24.12 -29.75
C GLY A 483 -6.77 23.34 -28.43
N SER A 484 -5.56 23.01 -27.99
CA SER A 484 -5.33 22.32 -26.71
C SER A 484 -5.46 23.31 -25.55
N LYS A 485 -5.99 22.83 -24.43
CA LYS A 485 -6.03 23.58 -23.17
C LYS A 485 -4.65 23.52 -22.51
N ILE A 486 -4.25 24.61 -21.88
CA ILE A 486 -2.93 24.75 -21.24
C ILE A 486 -3.14 24.82 -19.73
N SER A 487 -2.31 24.12 -18.96
CA SER A 487 -2.28 24.20 -17.50
C SER A 487 -0.85 24.07 -17.00
N LEU A 488 -0.58 24.58 -15.80
CA LEU A 488 0.68 24.35 -15.11
C LEU A 488 0.48 23.46 -13.90
N GLU A 489 1.57 22.79 -13.55
CA GLU A 489 1.69 22.05 -12.31
C GLU A 489 3.02 22.41 -11.65
N HIS A 490 3.01 22.55 -10.32
CA HIS A 490 4.18 22.89 -9.54
C HIS A 490 4.39 21.89 -8.40
N VAL A 491 5.64 21.76 -7.94
CA VAL A 491 5.99 20.89 -6.82
C VAL A 491 7.29 21.36 -6.16
N ASP A 492 7.28 21.39 -4.82
CA ASP A 492 8.48 21.66 -4.03
C ASP A 492 9.57 20.58 -4.24
N GLU A 493 10.84 20.93 -4.00
CA GLU A 493 11.99 20.03 -4.24
C GLU A 493 11.87 18.68 -3.49
N ARG A 494 11.23 18.69 -2.32
CA ARG A 494 11.04 17.50 -1.49
C ARG A 494 9.98 16.56 -2.07
N ARG A 495 8.93 17.10 -2.69
CA ARG A 495 7.81 16.34 -3.30
C ARG A 495 8.03 16.00 -4.77
N PHE A 496 8.97 16.66 -5.46
CA PHE A 496 9.32 16.33 -6.83
C PHE A 496 9.72 14.84 -6.97
N ARG A 497 10.46 14.31 -5.98
CA ARG A 497 10.91 12.90 -5.94
C ARG A 497 9.78 11.88 -5.77
N THR A 498 8.62 12.31 -5.26
CA THR A 498 7.44 11.43 -5.08
C THR A 498 6.44 11.55 -6.21
N GLY A 499 6.66 12.45 -7.19
CA GLY A 499 5.81 12.61 -8.37
C GLY A 499 4.42 13.18 -8.09
N SER A 500 4.21 13.78 -6.92
CA SER A 500 2.94 14.40 -6.53
C SER A 500 2.96 15.89 -6.87
N TRP A 501 2.35 16.25 -8.00
CA TRP A 501 2.30 17.62 -8.50
C TRP A 501 0.99 18.32 -8.12
N THR A 502 1.06 19.61 -7.79
CA THR A 502 -0.11 20.45 -7.53
C THR A 502 -0.47 21.21 -8.79
N SER A 503 -1.73 21.16 -9.23
CA SER A 503 -2.18 21.90 -10.41
C SER A 503 -2.52 23.34 -10.05
N THR A 504 -2.05 24.29 -10.86
CA THR A 504 -2.37 25.71 -10.72
C THR A 504 -3.65 26.11 -11.46
N GLY A 505 -4.38 25.13 -12.02
CA GLY A 505 -5.56 25.37 -12.83
C GLY A 505 -5.26 25.57 -14.33
N GLN A 506 -6.33 25.78 -15.10
CA GLN A 506 -6.24 25.95 -16.55
C GLN A 506 -5.95 27.43 -16.89
N ILE A 507 -4.92 27.68 -17.69
CA ILE A 507 -4.65 29.00 -18.25
C ILE A 507 -5.69 29.30 -19.32
N GLN A 508 -6.46 30.37 -19.14
CA GLN A 508 -7.35 30.91 -20.15
C GLN A 508 -6.60 31.99 -20.94
N ALA A 509 -5.92 31.57 -22.01
CA ALA A 509 -5.25 32.47 -22.93
C ALA A 509 -5.79 32.26 -24.35
N SER A 510 -6.11 33.36 -25.02
CA SER A 510 -6.62 33.38 -26.40
C SER A 510 -5.54 33.75 -27.42
N SER A 511 -4.37 34.20 -26.95
CA SER A 511 -3.20 34.53 -27.75
C SER A 511 -1.90 34.02 -27.13
N GLU A 512 -0.87 33.85 -27.96
CA GLU A 512 0.48 33.43 -27.53
C GLU A 512 1.06 34.39 -26.46
N ARG A 513 0.84 35.70 -26.62
CA ARG A 513 1.27 36.72 -25.66
C ARG A 513 0.61 36.56 -24.29
N GLU A 514 -0.70 36.34 -24.27
CA GLU A 514 -1.45 36.12 -23.02
C GLU A 514 -0.97 34.84 -22.32
N ALA A 515 -0.70 33.78 -23.09
CA ALA A 515 -0.22 32.52 -22.55
C ALA A 515 1.19 32.67 -21.96
N ILE A 516 2.11 33.36 -22.65
CA ILE A 516 3.46 33.65 -22.14
C ILE A 516 3.37 34.47 -20.85
N ALA A 517 2.60 35.55 -20.83
CA ALA A 517 2.46 36.42 -19.66
C ALA A 517 1.87 35.67 -18.46
N ALA A 518 0.87 34.82 -18.69
CA ALA A 518 0.28 33.98 -17.64
C ALA A 518 1.28 32.95 -17.09
N ILE A 519 2.07 32.32 -17.95
CA ILE A 519 3.09 31.35 -17.53
C ILE A 519 4.19 32.05 -16.73
N GLU A 520 4.72 33.18 -17.21
CA GLU A 520 5.76 33.94 -16.51
C GLU A 520 5.30 34.43 -15.13
N ALA A 521 4.02 34.81 -14.99
CA ALA A 521 3.45 35.17 -13.69
C ALA A 521 3.46 33.99 -12.71
N HIS A 522 3.09 32.79 -13.16
CA HIS A 522 3.14 31.58 -12.32
C HIS A 522 4.57 31.15 -11.99
N LEU A 523 5.52 31.32 -12.92
CA LEU A 523 6.93 31.07 -12.64
C LEU A 523 7.47 32.00 -11.55
N GLY A 524 7.00 33.25 -11.50
CA GLY A 524 7.32 34.18 -10.42
C GLY A 524 6.66 33.81 -9.08
N GLU A 525 5.42 33.33 -9.11
CA GLU A 525 4.69 32.92 -7.90
C GLU A 525 5.33 31.71 -7.20
N TYR A 526 5.82 30.75 -7.99
CA TYR A 526 6.44 29.51 -7.50
C TYR A 526 7.96 29.50 -7.69
N GLU A 527 8.61 30.65 -7.43
CA GLU A 527 10.06 30.78 -7.53
C GLU A 527 10.77 29.80 -6.57
N GLY A 528 11.68 28.98 -7.09
CA GLY A 528 12.38 27.95 -6.31
C GLY A 528 11.67 26.59 -6.25
N GLU A 529 10.56 26.40 -6.97
CA GLU A 529 9.90 25.10 -7.15
C GLU A 529 10.08 24.55 -8.57
N TYR A 530 9.83 23.24 -8.75
CA TYR A 530 9.72 22.67 -10.09
C TYR A 530 8.37 23.03 -10.68
N VAL A 531 8.36 23.63 -11.88
CA VAL A 531 7.12 23.93 -12.61
C VAL A 531 7.14 23.22 -13.96
N ARG A 532 6.02 22.60 -14.33
CA ARG A 532 5.84 21.94 -15.63
C ARG A 532 4.64 22.46 -16.40
N LEU A 533 4.80 22.56 -17.71
CA LEU A 533 3.78 22.88 -18.69
C LEU A 533 3.04 21.61 -19.12
N ILE A 534 1.70 21.68 -19.14
CA ILE A 534 0.84 20.59 -19.57
C ILE A 534 -0.10 21.05 -20.67
N GLY A 535 -0.11 20.31 -21.78
CA GLY A 535 -1.09 20.44 -22.85
C GLY A 535 -2.18 19.38 -22.71
N ILE A 536 -3.46 19.76 -22.80
CA ILE A 536 -4.61 18.88 -22.67
C ILE A 536 -5.47 18.98 -23.94
N ASP A 537 -5.66 17.86 -24.64
CA ASP A 537 -6.58 17.80 -25.77
C ASP A 537 -8.03 17.76 -25.24
N PRO A 538 -8.86 18.79 -25.51
CA PRO A 538 -10.22 18.84 -24.98
C PRO A 538 -11.16 17.79 -25.60
N LYS A 539 -10.88 17.31 -26.83
CA LYS A 539 -11.69 16.29 -27.51
C LYS A 539 -11.34 14.89 -27.00
N ALA A 540 -10.04 14.59 -26.90
CA ALA A 540 -9.56 13.29 -26.44
C ALA A 540 -9.50 13.15 -24.90
N LYS A 541 -9.70 14.25 -24.16
CA LYS A 541 -9.63 14.33 -22.69
C LYS A 541 -8.35 13.71 -22.10
N ARG A 542 -7.21 13.89 -22.80
CA ARG A 542 -5.91 13.36 -22.40
C ARG A 542 -4.82 14.43 -22.46
N ARG A 543 -3.74 14.21 -21.71
CA ARG A 543 -2.54 15.04 -21.79
C ARG A 543 -1.80 14.71 -23.08
N VAL A 544 -1.37 15.75 -23.79
CA VAL A 544 -0.63 15.66 -25.05
C VAL A 544 0.79 16.23 -24.95
N LEU A 545 1.09 16.98 -23.88
CA LEU A 545 2.43 17.50 -23.58
C LEU A 545 2.64 17.54 -22.06
N GLU A 546 3.83 17.16 -21.60
CA GLU A 546 4.33 17.38 -20.24
C GLU A 546 5.82 17.78 -20.31
N THR A 547 6.13 19.05 -20.03
CA THR A 547 7.51 19.59 -20.10
C THR A 547 7.84 20.36 -18.82
N ILE A 548 8.95 20.06 -18.14
CA ILE A 548 9.42 20.86 -16.99
C ILE A 548 10.03 22.16 -17.53
N ILE A 549 9.49 23.29 -17.10
CA ILE A 549 9.86 24.63 -17.56
C ILE A 549 10.59 25.47 -16.49
N GLN A 550 10.66 24.99 -15.24
CA GLN A 550 11.44 25.60 -14.16
C GLN A 550 11.96 24.54 -13.20
N ARG A 551 13.19 24.72 -12.67
CA ARG A 551 13.79 23.91 -11.62
C ARG A 551 14.29 24.79 -10.47
N PRO A 552 14.26 24.32 -9.21
CA PRO A 552 14.87 25.02 -8.08
C PRO A 552 16.38 25.22 -8.34
N ASN A 553 16.88 26.44 -8.14
CA ASN A 553 18.28 26.85 -8.29
C ASN A 553 18.87 26.98 -9.70
N ASP A 554 18.06 26.95 -10.78
CA ASP A 554 18.56 27.38 -12.08
C ASP A 554 18.75 28.91 -12.07
N GLN A 555 19.96 29.35 -11.70
CA GLN A 555 20.43 30.68 -12.03
C GLN A 555 20.36 30.87 -13.55
N VAL A 556 19.73 31.98 -13.94
CA VAL A 556 19.66 32.52 -15.28
C VAL A 556 21.02 32.40 -15.99
N ALA A 557 21.13 31.51 -16.96
CA ALA A 557 22.23 31.56 -17.93
C ALA A 557 21.86 32.57 -19.02
N SER A 558 22.20 33.85 -18.81
CA SER A 558 22.15 34.87 -19.85
C SER A 558 23.28 34.66 -20.87
N SER A 559 22.90 34.54 -22.14
CA SER A 559 23.60 34.85 -23.39
C SER A 559 25.13 35.02 -23.40
N GLY A 560 25.81 34.25 -24.28
CA GLY A 560 27.20 34.47 -24.65
C GLY A 560 27.59 33.84 -26.00
N THR A 561 27.36 34.60 -27.07
CA THR A 561 28.16 34.66 -28.31
C THR A 561 28.03 33.55 -29.37
N GLN A 562 27.53 33.98 -30.54
CA GLN A 562 27.71 33.35 -31.84
C GLN A 562 29.18 32.99 -32.11
N LYS A 563 29.43 31.76 -32.56
CA LYS A 563 30.46 31.50 -33.59
C LYS A 563 29.91 30.48 -34.59
N SER A 564 29.79 30.93 -35.82
CA SER A 564 29.60 30.10 -37.01
C SER A 564 30.76 29.13 -37.15
N PHE A 565 30.47 27.88 -37.51
CA PHE A 565 31.38 27.12 -38.36
C PHE A 565 30.61 26.49 -39.52
N THR A 566 31.19 26.75 -40.69
CA THR A 566 30.72 26.51 -42.04
C THR A 566 30.63 25.03 -42.41
N SER A 567 29.73 24.75 -43.35
CA SER A 567 29.64 23.53 -44.13
C SER A 567 30.98 23.13 -44.76
N SER A 568 31.25 21.83 -44.84
CA SER A 568 31.82 21.26 -46.05
C SER A 568 31.42 19.79 -46.19
N ALA A 569 30.74 19.50 -47.28
CA ALA A 569 30.55 18.16 -47.82
C ALA A 569 31.70 17.87 -48.78
N TYR A 570 32.28 16.66 -48.73
CA TYR A 570 32.72 15.93 -49.92
C TYR A 570 32.85 14.42 -49.63
N SER A 571 32.01 13.67 -50.33
CA SER A 571 32.25 12.39 -51.03
C SER A 571 33.26 11.38 -50.46
N THR A 572 32.80 10.14 -50.21
CA THR A 572 33.15 8.99 -51.07
C THR A 572 32.36 7.74 -50.71
N THR A 573 31.97 7.02 -51.76
CA THR A 573 31.26 5.75 -51.77
C THR A 573 32.13 4.63 -51.22
N ALA A 574 31.73 4.04 -50.10
CA ALA A 574 32.12 2.70 -49.69
C ALA A 574 30.95 2.11 -48.90
N ILE A 575 30.48 0.92 -49.28
CA ILE A 575 29.55 0.14 -48.46
C ILE A 575 30.36 -0.35 -47.27
N ALA A 576 30.50 0.50 -46.26
CA ALA A 576 31.11 0.19 -44.98
C ALA A 576 29.98 -0.16 -44.01
N THR A 577 29.95 -1.41 -43.57
CA THR A 577 29.20 -1.82 -42.38
C THR A 577 29.52 -0.85 -41.24
N ALA A 578 28.49 -0.21 -40.69
CA ALA A 578 28.65 0.73 -39.59
C ALA A 578 29.09 -0.03 -38.34
N THR A 579 30.39 -0.01 -38.03
CA THR A 579 30.91 -0.57 -36.78
C THR A 579 30.67 0.43 -35.65
N SER A 580 29.73 0.11 -34.76
CA SER A 580 29.55 0.78 -33.47
C SER A 580 30.75 0.51 -32.55
N THR A 581 31.16 1.50 -31.76
CA THR A 581 32.21 1.34 -30.73
C THR A 581 31.64 1.05 -29.34
N ARG A 582 30.31 1.11 -29.16
CA ARG A 582 29.61 0.89 -27.87
C ARG A 582 28.59 -0.25 -27.88
N LEU A 583 28.01 -0.59 -29.04
CA LEU A 583 26.99 -1.63 -29.17
C LEU A 583 27.63 -2.95 -29.60
N SER A 584 27.12 -4.07 -29.09
CA SER A 584 27.53 -5.40 -29.55
C SER A 584 27.06 -5.63 -30.99
N SER A 585 27.77 -6.49 -31.73
CA SER A 585 27.38 -6.89 -33.09
C SER A 585 25.96 -7.47 -33.14
N GLU A 586 25.55 -8.19 -32.10
CA GLU A 586 24.20 -8.74 -31.96
C GLU A 586 23.12 -7.65 -31.89
N VAL A 587 23.36 -6.56 -31.16
CA VAL A 587 22.42 -5.42 -31.07
C VAL A 587 22.35 -4.67 -32.39
N VAL A 588 23.49 -4.54 -33.10
CA VAL A 588 23.53 -3.94 -34.45
C VAL A 588 22.73 -4.78 -35.45
N ASP A 589 22.84 -6.11 -35.41
CA ASP A 589 22.06 -7.00 -36.27
C ASP A 589 20.56 -6.95 -35.94
N GLN A 590 20.19 -6.85 -34.65
CA GLN A 590 18.80 -6.64 -34.22
C GLN A 590 18.22 -5.32 -34.75
N LEU A 591 18.99 -4.22 -34.71
CA LEU A 591 18.59 -2.94 -35.31
C LEU A 591 18.39 -3.06 -36.82
N ARG A 592 19.30 -3.76 -37.52
CA ARG A 592 19.19 -4.01 -38.97
C ARG A 592 17.91 -4.78 -39.31
N GLN A 593 17.57 -5.81 -38.53
CA GLN A 593 16.35 -6.60 -38.72
C GLN A 593 15.07 -5.79 -38.45
N LEU A 594 15.07 -4.93 -37.43
CA LEU A 594 13.94 -4.05 -37.13
C LEU A 594 13.73 -3.00 -38.23
N LEU A 595 14.79 -2.42 -38.78
CA LEU A 595 14.70 -1.50 -39.92
C LEU A 595 14.20 -2.19 -41.19
N ALA A 596 14.74 -3.37 -41.51
CA ALA A 596 14.35 -4.13 -42.71
C ALA A 596 12.87 -4.58 -42.68
N SER A 597 12.34 -4.85 -41.48
CA SER A 597 10.92 -5.22 -41.29
C SER A 597 9.96 -4.02 -41.24
N GLY A 598 10.47 -2.78 -41.28
CA GLY A 598 9.67 -1.56 -41.12
C GLY A 598 9.11 -1.40 -39.70
N SER A 599 9.72 -2.05 -38.71
CA SER A 599 9.30 -1.98 -37.31
C SER A 599 9.69 -0.63 -36.69
N LYS A 600 8.88 -0.15 -35.76
CA LYS A 600 9.19 1.05 -34.97
C LYS A 600 10.22 0.71 -33.90
N ILE A 601 11.27 1.50 -33.81
CA ILE A 601 12.35 1.32 -32.83
C ILE A 601 12.16 2.35 -31.72
N SER A 602 12.27 1.93 -30.47
CA SER A 602 12.30 2.82 -29.31
C SER A 602 13.25 2.27 -28.26
N ILE A 603 13.67 3.13 -27.34
CA ILE A 603 14.45 2.73 -26.18
C ILE A 603 13.63 2.97 -24.93
N GLU A 604 13.84 2.12 -23.94
CA GLU A 604 13.37 2.38 -22.59
C GLU A 604 14.55 2.34 -21.61
N HIS A 605 14.52 3.22 -20.63
CA HIS A 605 15.55 3.32 -19.60
C HIS A 605 14.92 3.23 -18.20
N VAL A 606 15.73 2.79 -17.24
CA VAL A 606 15.28 2.65 -15.85
C VAL A 606 16.48 2.65 -14.89
N ASP A 607 16.35 3.40 -13.78
CA ASP A 607 17.34 3.37 -12.71
C ASP A 607 17.43 2.00 -12.01
N GLN A 608 18.54 1.74 -11.30
CA GLN A 608 18.82 0.46 -10.65
C GLN A 608 17.73 0.04 -9.64
N ARG A 609 16.99 0.99 -9.05
CA ARG A 609 15.93 0.71 -8.08
C ARG A 609 14.63 0.31 -8.76
N ARG A 610 14.26 0.98 -9.87
CA ARG A 610 13.04 0.75 -10.66
C ARG A 610 13.15 -0.44 -11.62
N PHE A 611 14.36 -0.86 -12.00
CA PHE A 611 14.56 -2.06 -12.84
C PHE A 611 13.89 -3.31 -12.24
N ARG A 612 13.95 -3.46 -10.91
CA ARG A 612 13.39 -4.62 -10.19
C ARG A 612 11.86 -4.65 -10.14
N THR A 613 11.20 -3.53 -10.44
CA THR A 613 9.73 -3.43 -10.49
C THR A 613 9.19 -3.46 -11.92
N GLY A 614 10.06 -3.60 -12.94
CA GLY A 614 9.67 -3.65 -14.35
C GLY A 614 9.03 -2.36 -14.88
N SER A 615 9.22 -1.23 -14.20
CA SER A 615 8.64 0.07 -14.58
C SER A 615 9.65 0.86 -15.41
N TRP A 616 9.57 0.70 -16.73
CA TRP A 616 10.48 1.33 -17.68
C TRP A 616 9.94 2.65 -18.22
N THR A 617 10.82 3.63 -18.44
CA THR A 617 10.47 4.91 -19.06
C THR A 617 10.87 4.88 -20.54
N SER A 618 9.91 5.12 -21.44
CA SER A 618 10.17 5.17 -22.88
C SER A 618 10.71 6.54 -23.29
N THR A 619 11.81 6.55 -24.03
CA THR A 619 12.44 7.78 -24.56
C THR A 619 11.78 8.30 -25.84
N GLY A 620 10.78 7.57 -26.34
CA GLY A 620 10.07 7.89 -27.58
C GLY A 620 10.54 7.06 -28.77
N GLN A 621 9.88 7.24 -29.91
CA GLN A 621 10.22 6.51 -31.14
C GLN A 621 11.46 7.11 -31.80
N ILE A 622 12.45 6.28 -32.09
CA ILE A 622 13.61 6.64 -32.89
C ILE A 622 13.17 6.73 -34.36
N GLN A 623 13.29 7.92 -34.94
CA GLN A 623 13.10 8.16 -36.37
C GLN A 623 14.45 7.99 -37.06
N ALA A 624 14.68 6.81 -37.66
CA ALA A 624 15.88 6.53 -38.43
C ALA A 624 15.49 5.86 -39.75
N SER A 625 16.07 6.34 -40.83
CA SER A 625 15.84 5.84 -42.20
C SER A 625 16.98 4.94 -42.71
N SER A 626 18.10 4.90 -41.97
CA SER A 626 19.25 4.04 -42.25
C SER A 626 19.81 3.41 -40.97
N GLU A 627 20.53 2.30 -41.12
CA GLU A 627 21.22 1.60 -40.02
C GLU A 627 22.17 2.53 -39.26
N ARG A 628 22.91 3.38 -39.98
CA ARG A 628 23.85 4.33 -39.40
C ARG A 628 23.15 5.38 -38.53
N GLU A 629 21.99 5.88 -38.96
CA GLU A 629 21.17 6.81 -38.17
C GLU A 629 20.60 6.15 -36.91
N ALA A 630 20.16 4.89 -37.01
CA ALA A 630 19.63 4.14 -35.88
C ALA A 630 20.72 3.89 -34.83
N ILE A 631 21.91 3.44 -35.24
CA ILE A 631 23.06 3.24 -34.35
C ILE A 631 23.42 4.54 -33.63
N ALA A 632 23.56 5.64 -34.38
CA ALA A 632 23.92 6.93 -33.80
C ALA A 632 22.85 7.47 -32.82
N ALA A 633 21.58 7.20 -33.07
CA ALA A 633 20.48 7.58 -32.17
C ALA A 633 20.50 6.75 -30.87
N VAL A 634 20.71 5.43 -30.99
CA VAL A 634 20.83 4.54 -29.82
C VAL A 634 22.04 4.91 -28.97
N GLU A 635 23.21 5.12 -29.57
CA GLU A 635 24.44 5.49 -28.85
C GLU A 635 24.31 6.83 -28.11
N ARG A 636 23.58 7.79 -28.69
CA ARG A 636 23.29 9.08 -28.04
C ARG A 636 22.49 8.89 -26.76
N GLN A 637 21.45 8.06 -26.80
CA GLN A 637 20.63 7.77 -25.63
C GLN A 637 21.38 6.95 -24.58
N LEU A 638 22.26 6.04 -24.98
CA LEU A 638 23.18 5.38 -24.04
C LEU A 638 24.11 6.39 -23.35
N GLY A 639 24.54 7.43 -24.06
CA GLY A 639 25.32 8.52 -23.49
C GLY A 639 24.54 9.38 -22.50
N GLU A 640 23.25 9.57 -22.73
CA GLU A 640 22.37 10.39 -21.89
C GLU A 640 22.00 9.68 -20.57
N TYR A 641 21.78 8.37 -20.62
CA TYR A 641 21.38 7.56 -19.46
C TYR A 641 22.52 6.69 -18.92
N GLN A 642 23.71 7.26 -18.75
CA GLN A 642 24.85 6.55 -18.17
C GLN A 642 24.56 6.16 -16.72
N GLY A 643 24.83 4.89 -16.37
CA GLY A 643 24.54 4.35 -15.02
C GLY A 643 23.09 3.85 -14.84
N GLU A 644 22.29 3.78 -15.91
CA GLU A 644 20.95 3.18 -15.89
C GLU A 644 20.89 1.90 -16.74
N TYR A 645 19.88 1.06 -16.46
CA TYR A 645 19.55 -0.04 -17.36
C TYR A 645 18.83 0.53 -18.57
N VAL A 646 19.33 0.21 -19.77
CA VAL A 646 18.71 0.65 -21.03
C VAL A 646 18.40 -0.57 -21.88
N ARG A 647 17.19 -0.62 -22.45
CA ARG A 647 16.75 -1.69 -23.35
C ARG A 647 16.23 -1.15 -24.68
N LEU A 648 16.51 -1.91 -25.73
CA LEU A 648 15.99 -1.71 -27.08
C LEU A 648 14.64 -2.41 -27.23
N ILE A 649 13.67 -1.69 -27.78
CA ILE A 649 12.32 -2.19 -28.07
C ILE A 649 12.01 -2.07 -29.56
N GLY A 650 11.56 -3.17 -30.16
CA GLY A 650 10.99 -3.20 -31.51
C GLY A 650 9.48 -3.39 -31.47
N VAL A 651 8.71 -2.57 -32.19
CA VAL A 651 7.24 -2.65 -32.26
C VAL A 651 6.78 -2.82 -33.71
N ASP A 652 5.95 -3.83 -33.95
CA ASP A 652 5.27 -4.01 -35.23
C ASP A 652 4.17 -2.95 -35.39
N PRO A 653 4.26 -2.03 -36.36
CA PRO A 653 3.23 -1.00 -36.54
C PRO A 653 1.88 -1.56 -37.02
N LYS A 654 1.86 -2.73 -37.69
CA LYS A 654 0.63 -3.37 -38.18
C LYS A 654 -0.06 -4.18 -37.08
N ALA A 655 0.69 -4.99 -36.36
CA ALA A 655 0.15 -5.85 -35.29
C ALA A 655 0.04 -5.15 -33.93
N LYS A 656 0.58 -3.93 -33.78
CA LYS A 656 0.61 -3.15 -32.53
C LYS A 656 1.16 -3.93 -31.33
N ARG A 657 2.12 -4.82 -31.57
CA ARG A 657 2.75 -5.67 -30.55
C ARG A 657 4.26 -5.48 -30.52
N ARG A 658 4.86 -5.73 -29.35
CA ARG A 658 6.32 -5.75 -29.19
C ARG A 658 6.88 -7.02 -29.83
N LEU A 659 7.91 -6.86 -30.66
CA LEU A 659 8.61 -7.93 -31.34
C LEU A 659 9.95 -8.27 -30.67
N LEU A 660 10.58 -7.29 -30.02
CA LEU A 660 11.91 -7.42 -29.43
C LEU A 660 12.00 -6.61 -28.14
N GLU A 661 12.58 -7.21 -27.10
CA GLU A 661 13.01 -6.51 -25.89
C GLU A 661 14.41 -7.01 -25.46
N THR A 662 15.46 -6.20 -25.70
CA THR A 662 16.85 -6.57 -25.40
C THR A 662 17.49 -5.54 -24.48
N ILE A 663 18.06 -5.94 -23.35
CA ILE A 663 18.83 -5.01 -22.48
C ILE A 663 20.19 -4.76 -23.14
N ILE A 664 20.46 -3.51 -23.49
CA ILE A 664 21.65 -3.07 -24.23
C ILE A 664 22.66 -2.29 -23.35
N GLN A 665 22.26 -1.86 -22.15
CA GLN A 665 23.14 -1.27 -21.16
C GLN A 665 22.72 -1.68 -19.75
N ARG A 666 23.71 -1.90 -18.88
CA ARG A 666 23.54 -2.10 -17.44
C ARG A 666 24.41 -1.05 -16.69
N PRO A 667 23.96 -0.56 -15.52
CA PRO A 667 24.71 0.39 -14.70
C PRO A 667 26.11 -0.05 -14.33
#